data_AF-A0A955AZU4-F1
#
_entry.id   AF-A0A955AZU4-F1
#
_cell.length_a   1.000
_cell.length_b   1.000
_cell.length_c   1.000
_cell.angle_alpha   90.00
_cell.angle_beta   90.00
_cell.angle_gamma   90.00
#
_symmetry.space_group_name_H-M   'P 1'
#
loop_
_entity.id
_entity.type
_entity.pdbx_description
1 polymer ?
#
loop_
_entity_poly.entity_id
_entity_poly.type
_entity_poly.pdbx_seq_one_letter_code
_entity_poly.pdbx_strand_id
1 'polypeptide(L)'
;MMTQVRILFVAMGVAMIGGAGWAADWPTYMKDNTRVGATDETLRFPLHLQWQRRSPAAPESAWEGPRDEAIEGLEMKHRVRYDDAHHVAIVGDRVYYGSSVDHQVRCLDLGSGEVLWRLFTGGPVRLAPTVHEGRVYFGSDDGYVYCVSAEDGREIWKTQVGPREERLLARGKMISRWPIRTGVLISDDVAYFGAGIFPHETVYLCAADAKTGKLLWRNDRISQQDAGRDDLSPQGYLLANEDLLFVPSGRSMPAAFHQATGEYVYKKTFSWRSSGGGVVGGSRAMLSDGQLYSSGPHHFLALDEKSGSAGFAYIPGYQMTFRGKLAYIATGKEVIAVDREVHTAASVKRQELFLKRSSLRSNREKLAEVDREMAELAQAGILWRSPFVAESSMALAGNAVVVGGLDELRAFAVDSGDELWKARVDSEVRGIAIANGRVLASTTNGSIYAFGSGEANSPIAAVDNTGRDSGEAASPFAADVKTDFYRQAAREILEHTGVDNGFVLVLGNEEGRLAYELARQSPKLRIYAVESDAAKVARARERFDSIGWYGTRVTIFAGSADRTGLSNYFANLVVSDSMLLTGKLPATAVELGRYVKPCGGVACFGAPRHDGSPKLDEQLHQSLANMYLRDDAEIKAVDDWAVLRRGKLAGVGEWSHQYGNVANTCYSEDHRVKGSLGVLWYGDPGPNKMINRHEAASAPLSTNGRFFTQGVDSVRAYDAYNGTFLWEYMNPGAIRTGVFNNNETSNLAASDDALFV
;
A
#
# COMPACT_ATOMS: atom_id res chain seq x y z
N MET A 1 77.00 9.30 37.19
CA MET A 1 76.89 10.67 36.66
C MET A 1 76.22 10.57 35.29
N MET A 2 75.13 11.31 35.11
CA MET A 2 74.12 11.23 34.04
C MET A 2 74.58 10.74 32.66
N THR A 3 73.89 9.73 32.11
CA THR A 3 73.98 9.34 30.70
C THR A 3 72.75 9.91 29.98
N GLN A 4 72.96 10.97 29.20
CA GLN A 4 71.95 11.56 28.31
C GLN A 4 71.75 10.67 27.09
N VAL A 5 70.50 10.28 26.84
CA VAL A 5 70.04 9.61 25.61
C VAL A 5 69.80 10.68 24.54
N ARG A 6 70.49 10.57 23.40
CA ARG A 6 70.16 11.31 22.17
C ARG A 6 69.25 10.42 21.32
N ILE A 7 68.00 10.84 21.13
CA ILE A 7 67.06 10.21 20.21
C ILE A 7 67.26 10.84 18.82
N LEU A 8 67.63 10.00 17.85
CA LEU A 8 67.67 10.33 16.43
C LEU A 8 66.25 10.20 15.86
N PHE A 9 65.70 11.28 15.29
CA PHE A 9 64.47 11.22 14.51
C PHE A 9 64.76 10.62 13.12
N VAL A 10 64.17 9.46 12.82
CA VAL A 10 64.09 8.92 11.46
C VAL A 10 62.70 9.25 10.93
N ALA A 11 62.64 10.09 9.90
CA ALA A 11 61.43 10.36 9.14
C ALA A 11 61.14 9.16 8.21
N MET A 12 60.06 8.44 8.48
CA MET A 12 59.49 7.46 7.53
C MET A 12 58.28 8.11 6.85
N GLY A 13 58.42 8.37 5.55
CA GLY A 13 57.32 8.80 4.69
C GLY A 13 56.26 7.71 4.60
N VAL A 14 55.03 8.04 5.01
CA VAL A 14 53.86 7.22 4.78
C VAL A 14 53.42 7.45 3.33
N ALA A 15 53.62 6.44 2.49
CA ALA A 15 52.98 6.38 1.18
C ALA A 15 51.46 6.31 1.40
N MET A 16 50.75 7.33 0.95
CA MET A 16 49.29 7.35 0.84
C MET A 16 48.88 6.26 -0.15
N ILE A 17 48.55 5.08 0.36
CA ILE A 17 47.72 4.12 -0.37
C ILE A 17 46.33 4.74 -0.42
N GLY A 18 45.93 5.24 -1.58
CA GLY A 18 44.56 5.69 -1.82
C GLY A 18 43.62 4.54 -1.51
N GLY A 19 42.85 4.67 -0.42
CA GLY A 19 41.81 3.72 -0.09
C GLY A 19 40.82 3.66 -1.24
N ALA A 20 40.66 2.48 -1.84
CA ALA A 20 39.45 2.17 -2.58
C ALA A 20 38.29 2.37 -1.60
N GLY A 21 37.52 3.44 -1.78
CA GLY A 21 36.34 3.69 -0.98
C GLY A 21 35.42 2.48 -1.10
N TRP A 22 35.13 1.84 0.03
CA TRP A 22 34.13 0.78 0.06
C TRP A 22 32.80 1.41 -0.35
N ALA A 23 32.17 0.85 -1.38
CA ALA A 23 30.86 1.33 -1.80
C ALA A 23 29.85 1.10 -0.67
N ALA A 24 28.98 2.08 -0.44
CA ALA A 24 28.07 2.07 0.69
C ALA A 24 26.75 1.38 0.31
N ASP A 25 26.29 0.48 1.16
CA ASP A 25 25.00 -0.18 0.99
C ASP A 25 23.83 0.79 1.24
N TRP A 26 22.67 0.44 0.67
CA TRP A 26 21.37 1.04 0.89
C TRP A 26 20.38 -0.02 1.42
N PRO A 27 20.59 -0.54 2.64
CA PRO A 27 19.96 -1.79 3.10
C PRO A 27 18.45 -1.71 3.36
N THR A 28 17.86 -0.51 3.37
CA THR A 28 16.43 -0.29 3.66
C THR A 28 15.97 1.03 3.03
N TYR A 29 14.67 1.34 3.15
CA TYR A 29 14.11 2.59 2.63
C TYR A 29 14.83 3.81 3.18
N MET A 30 15.20 4.71 2.27
CA MET A 30 15.99 5.92 2.58
C MET A 30 17.25 5.61 3.38
N LYS A 31 17.91 4.50 3.00
CA LYS A 31 19.21 3.97 3.44
C LYS A 31 19.24 3.34 4.84
N ASP A 32 18.73 4.01 5.87
CA ASP A 32 18.87 3.56 7.26
C ASP A 32 17.68 3.99 8.14
N ASN A 33 17.71 3.64 9.43
CA ASN A 33 16.61 3.86 10.38
C ASN A 33 16.23 5.33 10.59
N THR A 34 17.06 6.29 10.15
CA THR A 34 16.76 7.72 10.21
C THR A 34 15.90 8.22 9.05
N ARG A 35 15.87 7.48 7.94
CA ARG A 35 15.15 7.79 6.70
C ARG A 35 15.56 9.09 6.01
N VAL A 36 16.76 9.62 6.29
CA VAL A 36 17.28 10.85 5.68
C VAL A 36 17.62 10.66 4.20
N GLY A 37 18.05 9.46 3.78
CA GLY A 37 18.37 9.15 2.38
C GLY A 37 19.65 9.80 1.87
N ALA A 38 20.74 9.70 2.65
CA ALA A 38 22.04 10.27 2.32
C ALA A 38 23.18 9.24 2.42
N THR A 39 24.05 9.18 1.41
CA THR A 39 25.26 8.36 1.37
C THR A 39 26.50 9.23 1.15
N ASP A 40 27.64 8.81 1.67
CA ASP A 40 28.93 9.47 1.44
C ASP A 40 29.59 9.07 0.12
N GLU A 41 28.98 8.12 -0.59
CA GLU A 41 29.46 7.67 -1.88
C GLU A 41 29.47 8.81 -2.91
N THR A 42 30.55 8.90 -3.69
CA THR A 42 30.71 9.91 -4.74
C THR A 42 30.33 9.33 -6.10
N LEU A 43 29.34 9.93 -6.77
CA LEU A 43 28.90 9.54 -8.10
C LEU A 43 29.83 10.06 -9.19
N ARG A 44 30.08 9.23 -10.21
CA ARG A 44 30.86 9.59 -11.40
C ARG A 44 29.90 9.83 -12.56
N PHE A 45 29.84 11.07 -13.04
CA PHE A 45 29.01 11.47 -14.17
C PHE A 45 29.82 11.47 -15.48
N PRO A 46 29.18 11.26 -16.66
CA PRO A 46 27.75 11.00 -16.85
C PRO A 46 27.34 9.60 -16.40
N LEU A 47 26.09 9.45 -15.96
CA LEU A 47 25.48 8.14 -15.72
C LEU A 47 24.69 7.72 -16.97
N HIS A 48 24.76 6.43 -17.31
CA HIS A 48 24.05 5.81 -18.42
C HIS A 48 23.07 4.77 -17.92
N LEU A 49 21.92 4.65 -18.58
CA LEU A 49 20.93 3.60 -18.29
C LEU A 49 21.59 2.23 -18.51
N GLN A 50 21.58 1.40 -17.47
CA GLN A 50 22.18 0.07 -17.45
C GLN A 50 21.13 -0.99 -17.73
N TRP A 51 19.97 -0.87 -17.09
CA TRP A 51 18.80 -1.73 -17.30
C TRP A 51 17.54 -1.02 -16.83
N GLN A 52 16.39 -1.50 -17.33
CA GLN A 52 15.07 -1.08 -16.90
C GLN A 52 14.21 -2.32 -16.71
N ARG A 53 13.45 -2.35 -15.61
CA ARG A 53 12.45 -3.36 -15.37
C ARG A 53 11.11 -2.72 -15.07
N ARG A 54 10.04 -3.22 -15.67
CA ARG A 54 8.69 -2.74 -15.40
C ARG A 54 7.81 -3.88 -14.90
N SER A 55 7.03 -3.61 -13.86
CA SER A 55 6.05 -4.55 -13.31
C SER A 55 4.91 -4.82 -14.32
N PRO A 56 4.19 -5.95 -14.18
CA PRO A 56 3.05 -6.26 -15.06
C PRO A 56 1.91 -5.23 -15.03
N ALA A 57 1.79 -4.50 -13.91
CA ALA A 57 0.83 -3.44 -13.70
C ALA A 57 1.42 -2.33 -12.82
N ALA A 58 0.91 -1.11 -12.94
CA ALA A 58 1.33 0.01 -12.09
C ALA A 58 1.00 -0.27 -10.61
N PRO A 59 1.87 0.12 -9.65
CA PRO A 59 1.64 0.02 -8.21
C PRO A 59 0.22 0.48 -7.79
N GLU A 60 -0.46 -0.38 -7.03
CA GLU A 60 -1.80 -0.08 -6.50
C GLU A 60 -1.70 0.43 -5.04
N SER A 61 -1.89 1.74 -4.84
CA SER A 61 -1.85 2.34 -3.51
C SER A 61 -2.95 1.83 -2.58
N ALA A 62 -2.60 1.62 -1.31
CA ALA A 62 -3.51 1.17 -0.25
C ALA A 62 -4.68 2.14 -0.02
N TRP A 63 -4.47 3.43 -0.29
CA TRP A 63 -5.44 4.49 -0.09
C TRP A 63 -5.48 5.41 -1.32
N GLU A 64 -6.68 5.80 -1.71
CA GLU A 64 -6.86 6.86 -2.70
C GLU A 64 -6.42 8.22 -2.13
N GLY A 65 -5.98 9.10 -3.03
CA GLY A 65 -5.62 10.47 -2.69
C GLY A 65 -6.81 11.35 -2.33
N PRO A 66 -6.55 12.53 -1.73
CA PRO A 66 -7.57 13.54 -1.51
C PRO A 66 -8.16 14.05 -2.84
N ARG A 67 -9.18 14.91 -2.75
CA ARG A 67 -9.73 15.64 -3.90
C ARG A 67 -8.67 16.52 -4.55
N ASP A 68 -8.82 16.71 -5.86
CA ASP A 68 -8.01 17.66 -6.63
C ASP A 68 -8.38 19.12 -6.30
N GLU A 69 -9.64 19.39 -5.90
CA GLU A 69 -10.03 20.74 -5.53
C GLU A 69 -9.45 21.18 -4.18
N ALA A 70 -9.03 22.44 -4.11
CA ALA A 70 -8.55 23.05 -2.89
C ALA A 70 -9.68 23.16 -1.84
N ILE A 71 -9.39 22.77 -0.60
CA ILE A 71 -10.29 22.91 0.55
C ILE A 71 -9.88 24.16 1.31
N GLU A 72 -10.80 25.12 1.47
CA GLU A 72 -10.51 26.43 2.08
C GLU A 72 -9.31 27.17 1.42
N GLY A 73 -9.12 26.96 0.11
CA GLY A 73 -8.01 27.55 -0.66
C GLY A 73 -6.67 26.83 -0.51
N LEU A 74 -6.63 25.70 0.20
CA LEU A 74 -5.43 24.86 0.35
C LEU A 74 -5.58 23.57 -0.46
N GLU A 75 -4.64 23.35 -1.38
CA GLU A 75 -4.51 22.09 -2.11
C GLU A 75 -4.11 20.97 -1.14
N MET A 76 -4.90 19.90 -1.07
CA MET A 76 -4.59 18.77 -0.21
C MET A 76 -3.79 17.74 -1.00
N LYS A 77 -2.59 17.40 -0.53
CA LYS A 77 -1.77 16.34 -1.15
C LYS A 77 -1.89 15.02 -0.42
N HIS A 78 -1.60 13.94 -1.13
CA HIS A 78 -1.57 12.58 -0.57
C HIS A 78 -0.51 12.48 0.53
N ARG A 79 -0.91 11.99 1.72
CA ARG A 79 -0.03 11.88 2.90
C ARG A 79 0.39 10.44 3.22
N VAL A 80 -0.19 9.47 2.50
CA VAL A 80 0.06 8.03 2.68
C VAL A 80 0.70 7.48 1.40
N ARG A 81 1.99 7.76 1.22
CA ARG A 81 2.76 7.54 -0.03
C ARG A 81 3.88 6.52 0.15
N TYR A 82 3.59 5.39 0.80
CA TYR A 82 4.60 4.35 1.04
C TYR A 82 4.62 3.26 -0.03
N ASP A 83 3.60 3.21 -0.91
CA ASP A 83 3.35 2.13 -1.88
C ASP A 83 2.92 2.63 -3.28
N ASP A 84 3.18 3.89 -3.59
CA ASP A 84 2.96 4.49 -4.92
C ASP A 84 4.12 4.21 -5.91
N ALA A 85 5.17 3.52 -5.47
CA ALA A 85 6.21 2.91 -6.29
C ALA A 85 6.90 1.73 -5.59
N HIS A 86 7.67 0.95 -6.35
CA HIS A 86 8.50 -0.13 -5.82
C HIS A 86 9.79 0.42 -5.18
N HIS A 87 9.73 0.83 -3.92
CA HIS A 87 10.94 1.25 -3.19
C HIS A 87 11.92 0.09 -3.05
N VAL A 88 13.21 0.38 -3.25
CA VAL A 88 14.28 -0.63 -3.32
C VAL A 88 15.25 -0.53 -2.15
N ALA A 89 15.88 -1.65 -1.82
CA ALA A 89 17.10 -1.74 -1.03
C ALA A 89 18.23 -2.31 -1.89
N ILE A 90 19.46 -1.90 -1.65
CA ILE A 90 20.66 -2.35 -2.37
C ILE A 90 21.70 -2.78 -1.34
N VAL A 91 22.17 -4.03 -1.42
CA VAL A 91 23.26 -4.53 -0.56
C VAL A 91 24.21 -5.37 -1.42
N GLY A 92 25.48 -4.98 -1.46
CA GLY A 92 26.44 -5.51 -2.43
C GLY A 92 25.88 -5.42 -3.84
N ASP A 93 25.98 -6.48 -4.62
CA ASP A 93 25.51 -6.52 -6.01
C ASP A 93 24.04 -6.93 -6.16
N ARG A 94 23.22 -6.72 -5.13
CA ARG A 94 21.82 -7.18 -5.11
C ARG A 94 20.83 -6.06 -4.83
N VAL A 95 19.70 -6.12 -5.53
CA VAL A 95 18.58 -5.18 -5.39
C VAL A 95 17.35 -5.93 -4.89
N TYR A 96 16.72 -5.43 -3.84
CA TYR A 96 15.54 -6.03 -3.22
C TYR A 96 14.34 -5.09 -3.29
N TYR A 97 13.18 -5.60 -3.67
CA TYR A 97 11.94 -4.81 -3.62
C TYR A 97 10.69 -5.66 -3.46
N GLY A 98 9.67 -5.05 -2.87
CA GLY A 98 8.32 -5.61 -2.72
C GLY A 98 7.35 -5.04 -3.75
N SER A 99 6.29 -5.78 -4.04
CA SER A 99 5.27 -5.39 -5.01
C SER A 99 3.86 -5.39 -4.43
N SER A 100 3.17 -4.26 -4.63
CA SER A 100 1.79 -4.07 -4.22
C SER A 100 0.77 -4.74 -5.15
N VAL A 101 1.20 -5.25 -6.32
CA VAL A 101 0.29 -5.73 -7.38
C VAL A 101 0.35 -7.22 -7.64
N ASP A 102 1.52 -7.84 -7.51
CA ASP A 102 1.75 -9.24 -7.88
C ASP A 102 2.17 -10.11 -6.69
N HIS A 103 2.01 -9.60 -5.46
CA HIS A 103 2.19 -10.32 -4.19
C HIS A 103 3.57 -11.01 -4.10
N GLN A 104 4.63 -10.30 -4.45
CA GLN A 104 5.99 -10.84 -4.47
C GLN A 104 7.01 -9.92 -3.83
N VAL A 105 8.06 -10.55 -3.30
CA VAL A 105 9.36 -9.92 -3.06
C VAL A 105 10.37 -10.51 -4.04
N ARG A 106 11.29 -9.68 -4.55
CA ARG A 106 12.29 -10.11 -5.53
C ARG A 106 13.68 -9.62 -5.17
N CYS A 107 14.68 -10.42 -5.54
CA CYS A 107 16.07 -10.05 -5.57
C CYS A 107 16.55 -10.03 -7.02
N LEU A 108 17.19 -8.93 -7.41
CA LEU A 108 17.79 -8.76 -8.72
C LEU A 108 19.32 -8.66 -8.59
N ASP A 109 20.02 -9.01 -9.65
CA ASP A 109 21.40 -8.60 -9.85
C ASP A 109 21.46 -7.09 -10.15
N LEU A 110 22.30 -6.35 -9.43
CA LEU A 110 22.43 -4.89 -9.58
C LEU A 110 23.04 -4.51 -10.94
N GLY A 111 23.89 -5.36 -11.50
CA GLY A 111 24.59 -5.15 -12.76
C GLY A 111 23.67 -5.27 -13.98
N SER A 112 22.89 -6.34 -14.04
CA SER A 112 22.07 -6.75 -15.19
C SER A 112 20.56 -6.52 -15.02
N GLY A 113 20.06 -6.44 -13.79
CA GLY A 113 18.63 -6.38 -13.49
C GLY A 113 17.92 -7.75 -13.58
N GLU A 114 18.67 -8.83 -13.79
CA GLU A 114 18.12 -10.20 -13.83
C GLU A 114 17.59 -10.64 -12.47
N VAL A 115 16.51 -11.41 -12.46
CA VAL A 115 15.93 -11.95 -11.23
C VAL A 115 16.80 -13.10 -10.73
N LEU A 116 17.42 -12.91 -9.57
CA LEU A 116 18.19 -13.96 -8.88
C LEU A 116 17.26 -14.93 -8.15
N TRP A 117 16.25 -14.39 -7.47
CA TRP A 117 15.20 -15.17 -6.83
C TRP A 117 13.93 -14.33 -6.61
N ARG A 118 12.80 -15.00 -6.40
CA ARG A 118 11.52 -14.41 -6.02
C ARG A 118 10.80 -15.26 -4.97
N LEU A 119 9.97 -14.62 -4.14
CA LEU A 119 9.07 -15.29 -3.20
C LEU A 119 7.65 -14.76 -3.34
N PHE A 120 6.66 -15.66 -3.38
CA PHE A 120 5.24 -15.33 -3.41
C PHE A 120 4.62 -15.26 -2.01
N THR A 121 3.88 -14.18 -1.74
CA THR A 121 3.06 -14.00 -0.54
C THR A 121 1.57 -14.20 -0.85
N GLY A 122 0.74 -14.20 0.19
CA GLY A 122 -0.72 -14.29 0.07
C GLY A 122 -1.42 -12.95 -0.14
N GLY A 123 -0.68 -11.87 -0.41
CA GLY A 123 -1.18 -10.50 -0.50
C GLY A 123 -0.07 -9.49 -0.79
N PRO A 124 -0.41 -8.22 -1.06
CA PRO A 124 0.54 -7.17 -1.42
C PRO A 124 1.76 -7.06 -0.48
N VAL A 125 2.95 -6.81 -1.03
CA VAL A 125 4.15 -6.40 -0.28
C VAL A 125 4.41 -4.93 -0.59
N ARG A 126 4.05 -4.05 0.35
CA ARG A 126 3.87 -2.62 0.06
C ARG A 126 5.10 -1.76 0.28
N LEU A 127 6.03 -2.20 1.11
CA LEU A 127 7.18 -1.41 1.54
C LEU A 127 8.48 -2.10 1.12
N ALA A 128 9.56 -1.31 1.00
CA ALA A 128 10.89 -1.82 0.72
C ALA A 128 11.31 -2.84 1.79
N PRO A 129 11.92 -3.98 1.40
CA PRO A 129 12.53 -4.89 2.36
C PRO A 129 13.69 -4.22 3.09
N THR A 130 13.96 -4.69 4.31
CA THR A 130 15.18 -4.36 5.06
C THR A 130 16.15 -5.53 4.97
N VAL A 131 17.41 -5.26 4.69
CA VAL A 131 18.47 -6.27 4.58
C VAL A 131 19.44 -6.10 5.75
N HIS A 132 19.65 -7.17 6.52
CA HIS A 132 20.58 -7.16 7.66
C HIS A 132 21.18 -8.55 7.85
N GLU A 133 22.52 -8.63 7.98
CA GLU A 133 23.27 -9.88 8.18
C GLU A 133 22.86 -11.02 7.24
N GLY A 134 22.81 -10.77 5.92
CA GLY A 134 22.47 -11.79 4.92
C GLY A 134 21.01 -12.26 4.93
N ARG A 135 20.12 -11.48 5.57
CA ARG A 135 18.68 -11.76 5.66
C ARG A 135 17.87 -10.59 5.14
N VAL A 136 16.71 -10.88 4.56
CA VAL A 136 15.77 -9.91 4.01
C VAL A 136 14.47 -10.00 4.80
N TYR A 137 14.01 -8.87 5.34
CA TYR A 137 12.84 -8.74 6.19
C TYR A 137 11.78 -7.88 5.54
N PHE A 138 10.53 -8.34 5.53
CA PHE A 138 9.43 -7.59 4.94
C PHE A 138 8.07 -8.01 5.53
N GLY A 139 7.13 -7.08 5.47
CA GLY A 139 5.73 -7.29 5.83
C GLY A 139 4.86 -7.44 4.59
N SER A 140 3.76 -8.20 4.71
CA SER A 140 2.75 -8.31 3.67
C SER A 140 1.35 -8.01 4.20
N ASP A 141 0.49 -7.52 3.31
CA ASP A 141 -0.95 -7.40 3.51
C ASP A 141 -1.61 -8.77 3.79
N ASP A 142 -0.90 -9.90 3.61
CA ASP A 142 -1.38 -11.22 4.04
C ASP A 142 -1.34 -11.47 5.56
N GLY A 143 -0.82 -10.50 6.35
CA GLY A 143 -0.80 -10.51 7.81
C GLY A 143 0.45 -11.15 8.42
N TYR A 144 1.44 -11.46 7.60
CA TYR A 144 2.70 -12.06 8.03
C TYR A 144 3.89 -11.14 7.85
N VAL A 145 4.85 -11.27 8.77
CA VAL A 145 6.22 -10.78 8.61
C VAL A 145 7.10 -11.95 8.22
N TYR A 146 7.96 -11.72 7.25
CA TYR A 146 8.84 -12.73 6.68
C TYR A 146 10.29 -12.35 6.93
N CYS A 147 11.12 -13.37 7.15
CA CYS A 147 12.56 -13.31 7.00
C CYS A 147 13.01 -14.40 6.04
N VAL A 148 13.73 -14.00 5.01
CA VAL A 148 14.29 -14.91 4.01
C VAL A 148 15.80 -14.73 3.90
N SER A 149 16.48 -15.75 3.40
CA SER A 149 17.88 -15.68 3.03
C SER A 149 18.10 -14.69 1.88
N ALA A 150 19.08 -13.80 2.01
CA ALA A 150 19.43 -12.85 0.96
C ALA A 150 20.05 -13.52 -0.28
N GLU A 151 20.62 -14.71 -0.10
CA GLU A 151 21.32 -15.47 -1.14
C GLU A 151 20.35 -16.09 -2.15
N ASP A 152 19.34 -16.79 -1.65
CA ASP A 152 18.46 -17.69 -2.42
C ASP A 152 16.95 -17.47 -2.19
N GLY A 153 16.57 -16.53 -1.30
CA GLY A 153 15.17 -16.23 -1.00
C GLY A 153 14.46 -17.30 -0.16
N ARG A 154 15.18 -18.29 0.37
CA ARG A 154 14.59 -19.34 1.20
C ARG A 154 14.03 -18.76 2.50
N GLU A 155 12.80 -19.12 2.84
CA GLU A 155 12.18 -18.74 4.12
C GLU A 155 13.02 -19.27 5.30
N ILE A 156 13.40 -18.35 6.18
CA ILE A 156 14.08 -18.63 7.45
C ILE A 156 13.04 -18.72 8.55
N TRP A 157 12.18 -17.71 8.64
CA TRP A 157 11.02 -17.71 9.51
C TRP A 157 9.91 -16.82 8.95
N LYS A 158 8.69 -17.10 9.41
CA LYS A 158 7.48 -16.34 9.08
C LYS A 158 6.59 -16.26 10.32
N THR A 159 6.16 -15.05 10.68
CA THR A 159 5.39 -14.80 11.92
C THR A 159 4.04 -14.17 11.59
N GLN A 160 2.96 -14.79 12.08
CA GLN A 160 1.62 -14.21 12.03
C GLN A 160 1.46 -13.19 13.16
N VAL A 161 1.10 -11.95 12.81
CA VAL A 161 0.98 -10.87 13.81
C VAL A 161 -0.45 -10.67 14.28
N GLY A 162 -1.46 -11.01 13.48
CA GLY A 162 -2.85 -11.08 13.96
C GLY A 162 -3.09 -12.27 14.90
N PRO A 163 -4.18 -12.29 15.67
CA PRO A 163 -4.52 -13.41 16.56
C PRO A 163 -5.09 -14.64 15.81
N ARG A 164 -5.47 -14.47 14.54
CA ARG A 164 -6.07 -15.52 13.70
C ARG A 164 -5.89 -15.18 12.22
N GLU A 165 -5.97 -16.18 11.35
CA GLU A 165 -5.95 -15.96 9.91
C GLU A 165 -7.35 -15.56 9.43
N GLU A 166 -7.56 -14.25 9.37
CA GLU A 166 -8.78 -13.68 8.81
C GLU A 166 -8.48 -12.64 7.78
N ARG A 167 -9.32 -12.63 6.75
CA ARG A 167 -9.19 -11.77 5.59
C ARG A 167 -10.50 -11.06 5.31
N LEU A 168 -10.37 -9.92 4.67
CA LEU A 168 -11.46 -9.10 4.18
C LEU A 168 -11.10 -8.50 2.83
N LEU A 169 -12.09 -7.94 2.14
CA LEU A 169 -11.84 -7.21 0.91
C LEU A 169 -11.48 -5.76 1.22
N ALA A 170 -10.27 -5.36 0.81
CA ALA A 170 -9.77 -4.00 0.86
C ALA A 170 -9.54 -3.50 -0.56
N ARG A 171 -10.37 -2.56 -1.04
CA ARG A 171 -10.34 -2.05 -2.43
C ARG A 171 -10.29 -3.18 -3.46
N GLY A 172 -11.12 -4.21 -3.21
CA GLY A 172 -11.23 -5.40 -4.04
C GLY A 172 -10.05 -6.38 -3.99
N LYS A 173 -9.08 -6.22 -3.08
CA LYS A 173 -8.03 -7.21 -2.81
C LYS A 173 -8.33 -7.94 -1.51
N MET A 174 -8.16 -9.27 -1.50
CA MET A 174 -8.32 -10.08 -0.30
C MET A 174 -7.05 -10.01 0.55
N ILE A 175 -7.12 -9.29 1.67
CA ILE A 175 -5.98 -9.04 2.58
C ILE A 175 -6.31 -9.51 3.99
N SER A 176 -5.31 -9.67 4.85
CA SER A 176 -5.53 -9.91 6.27
C SER A 176 -6.34 -8.76 6.91
N ARG A 177 -7.16 -9.11 7.91
CA ARG A 177 -7.79 -8.14 8.83
C ARG A 177 -6.73 -7.33 9.59
N TRP A 178 -5.54 -7.91 9.82
CA TRP A 178 -4.38 -7.23 10.41
C TRP A 178 -3.20 -7.23 9.43
N PRO A 179 -3.27 -6.45 8.34
CA PRO A 179 -2.21 -6.42 7.35
C PRO A 179 -0.94 -5.79 7.95
N ILE A 180 0.24 -6.21 7.49
CA ILE A 180 1.50 -5.57 7.85
C ILE A 180 1.77 -4.42 6.88
N ARG A 181 1.47 -3.20 7.32
CA ARG A 181 1.67 -1.96 6.53
C ARG A 181 2.75 -1.06 7.09
N THR A 182 3.55 -1.58 8.02
CA THR A 182 4.81 -0.96 8.40
C THR A 182 5.95 -1.57 7.60
N GLY A 183 7.05 -0.84 7.47
CA GLY A 183 8.34 -1.48 7.18
C GLY A 183 8.73 -2.41 8.34
N VAL A 184 9.66 -3.32 8.09
CA VAL A 184 10.32 -4.08 9.18
C VAL A 184 11.63 -3.36 9.49
N LEU A 185 11.70 -2.72 10.65
CA LEU A 185 12.92 -2.03 11.10
C LEU A 185 13.79 -2.99 11.88
N ILE A 186 15.09 -3.03 11.59
CA ILE A 186 16.06 -3.77 12.39
C ILE A 186 16.91 -2.79 13.20
N SER A 187 16.99 -2.97 14.52
CA SER A 187 17.94 -2.29 15.40
C SER A 187 18.47 -3.30 16.40
N ASP A 188 19.79 -3.40 16.55
CA ASP A 188 20.47 -4.30 17.49
C ASP A 188 19.96 -5.76 17.44
N ASP A 189 19.88 -6.34 16.23
CA ASP A 189 19.34 -7.68 15.97
C ASP A 189 17.86 -7.89 16.41
N VAL A 190 17.11 -6.82 16.63
CA VAL A 190 15.67 -6.85 16.92
C VAL A 190 14.88 -6.32 15.73
N ALA A 191 13.88 -7.08 15.30
CA ALA A 191 12.94 -6.72 14.26
C ALA A 191 11.66 -6.09 14.84
N TYR A 192 11.36 -4.85 14.45
CA TYR A 192 10.17 -4.11 14.85
C TYR A 192 9.18 -3.99 13.69
N PHE A 193 7.89 -4.22 13.97
CA PHE A 193 6.82 -4.19 12.96
C PHE A 193 5.44 -4.01 13.60
N GLY A 194 4.50 -3.47 12.83
CA GLY A 194 3.11 -3.26 13.25
C GLY A 194 2.09 -3.88 12.30
N ALA A 195 0.93 -4.26 12.85
CA ALA A 195 -0.16 -4.89 12.13
C ALA A 195 -1.51 -4.28 12.47
N GLY A 196 -2.41 -4.23 11.50
CA GLY A 196 -3.76 -3.67 11.67
C GLY A 196 -3.86 -2.22 11.23
N ILE A 197 -5.05 -1.86 10.74
CA ILE A 197 -5.37 -0.51 10.26
C ILE A 197 -6.52 0.14 11.01
N PHE A 198 -7.37 -0.66 11.65
CA PHE A 198 -8.56 -0.23 12.36
C PHE A 198 -8.35 -0.38 13.87
N PRO A 199 -8.16 0.72 14.61
CA PRO A 199 -7.95 0.65 16.06
C PRO A 199 -9.05 -0.12 16.79
N HIS A 200 -10.33 0.03 16.39
CA HIS A 200 -11.44 -0.71 16.98
C HIS A 200 -11.39 -2.23 16.74
N GLU A 201 -10.58 -2.72 15.80
CA GLU A 201 -10.34 -4.15 15.56
C GLU A 201 -9.03 -4.65 16.17
N THR A 202 -8.45 -3.86 17.09
CA THR A 202 -7.11 -4.04 17.68
C THR A 202 -5.98 -3.86 16.65
N VAL A 203 -5.02 -3.00 16.95
CA VAL A 203 -3.73 -2.94 16.26
C VAL A 203 -2.62 -3.49 17.13
N TYR A 204 -1.58 -3.99 16.47
CA TYR A 204 -0.44 -4.63 17.13
C TYR A 204 0.84 -3.87 16.78
N LEU A 205 1.70 -3.70 17.77
CA LEU A 205 3.09 -3.34 17.60
C LEU A 205 3.93 -4.43 18.26
N CYS A 206 4.98 -4.90 17.58
CA CYS A 206 5.76 -6.04 18.05
C CYS A 206 7.25 -5.79 17.90
N ALA A 207 8.02 -6.44 18.75
CA ALA A 207 9.43 -6.73 18.53
C ALA A 207 9.66 -8.25 18.50
N ALA A 208 10.54 -8.69 17.62
CA ALA A 208 10.98 -10.07 17.52
C ALA A 208 12.50 -10.13 17.41
N ASP A 209 13.09 -11.22 17.89
CA ASP A 209 14.47 -11.55 17.57
C ASP A 209 14.62 -11.70 16.04
N ALA A 210 15.51 -10.93 15.43
CA ALA A 210 15.62 -10.87 13.97
C ALA A 210 16.07 -12.21 13.37
N LYS A 211 16.85 -13.00 14.10
CA LYS A 211 17.40 -14.28 13.61
C LYS A 211 16.36 -15.39 13.62
N THR A 212 15.46 -15.40 14.61
CA THR A 212 14.53 -16.50 14.89
C THR A 212 13.07 -16.17 14.67
N GLY A 213 12.69 -14.89 14.61
CA GLY A 213 11.31 -14.44 14.51
C GLY A 213 10.50 -14.59 15.81
N LYS A 214 11.14 -15.04 16.90
CA LYS A 214 10.50 -15.18 18.21
C LYS A 214 10.16 -13.80 18.77
N LEU A 215 8.89 -13.58 19.10
CA LEU A 215 8.44 -12.35 19.72
C LEU A 215 9.15 -12.11 21.06
N LEU A 216 9.74 -10.93 21.19
CA LEU A 216 10.31 -10.41 22.44
C LEU A 216 9.22 -9.71 23.25
N TRP A 217 8.40 -8.91 22.59
CA TRP A 217 7.21 -8.28 23.15
C TRP A 217 6.15 -8.02 22.08
N ARG A 218 4.90 -7.90 22.53
CA ARG A 218 3.74 -7.53 21.72
C ARG A 218 2.90 -6.53 22.51
N ASN A 219 2.70 -5.34 21.94
CA ASN A 219 1.74 -4.38 22.45
C ASN A 219 0.44 -4.47 21.62
N ASP A 220 -0.59 -5.02 22.26
CA ASP A 220 -1.96 -5.18 21.75
C ASP A 220 -2.97 -4.31 22.54
N ARG A 221 -2.48 -3.43 23.41
CA ARG A 221 -3.29 -2.55 24.27
C ARG A 221 -3.46 -1.15 23.70
N ILE A 222 -2.79 -0.85 22.58
CA ILE A 222 -2.84 0.45 21.90
C ILE A 222 -4.30 0.87 21.63
N SER A 223 -5.13 -0.09 21.23
CA SER A 223 -6.54 0.11 20.88
C SER A 223 -7.51 0.18 22.05
N GLN A 224 -7.05 -0.06 23.28
CA GLN A 224 -7.92 -0.13 24.47
C GLN A 224 -7.97 1.20 25.25
N GLN A 225 -7.08 2.14 24.96
CA GLN A 225 -6.91 3.37 25.73
C GLN A 225 -7.78 4.54 25.25
N ASP A 226 -9.06 4.26 24.94
CA ASP A 226 -10.05 5.19 24.36
C ASP A 226 -9.87 5.32 22.84
N ALA A 227 -10.62 4.52 22.07
CA ALA A 227 -10.50 4.39 20.61
C ALA A 227 -10.97 5.65 19.84
N GLY A 228 -10.27 6.75 20.06
CA GLY A 228 -10.55 8.07 19.53
C GLY A 228 -10.16 8.22 18.06
N ARG A 229 -10.52 9.37 17.49
CA ARG A 229 -10.24 9.72 16.08
C ARG A 229 -8.75 9.74 15.72
N ASP A 230 -7.88 9.83 16.73
CA ASP A 230 -6.43 9.97 16.59
C ASP A 230 -5.64 8.74 17.07
N ASP A 231 -6.28 7.57 17.22
CA ASP A 231 -5.60 6.32 17.57
C ASP A 231 -4.56 5.88 16.53
N LEU A 232 -3.59 5.04 16.95
CA LEU A 232 -2.54 4.54 16.07
C LEU A 232 -3.11 3.60 14.99
N SER A 233 -2.77 3.89 13.75
CA SER A 233 -2.93 2.97 12.61
C SER A 233 -1.54 2.78 12.00
N PRO A 234 -0.76 1.77 12.43
CA PRO A 234 0.67 1.67 12.14
C PRO A 234 0.90 1.44 10.64
N GLN A 235 1.35 2.49 9.94
CA GLN A 235 1.45 2.49 8.48
C GLN A 235 2.59 3.40 8.00
N GLY A 236 3.56 2.84 7.28
CA GLY A 236 4.75 3.54 6.79
C GLY A 236 6.06 2.97 7.32
N TYR A 237 7.18 3.60 7.00
CA TYR A 237 8.50 3.16 7.44
C TYR A 237 8.75 3.57 8.89
N LEU A 238 8.97 2.59 9.77
CA LEU A 238 9.35 2.86 11.16
C LEU A 238 10.70 3.58 11.24
N LEU A 239 10.91 4.34 12.31
CA LEU A 239 12.18 4.99 12.63
C LEU A 239 12.58 4.64 14.05
N ALA A 240 13.87 4.64 14.34
CA ALA A 240 14.38 4.40 15.68
C ALA A 240 15.61 5.27 15.96
N ASN A 241 15.73 5.72 17.21
CA ASN A 241 16.99 6.19 17.78
C ASN A 241 17.51 5.16 18.79
N GLU A 242 18.30 5.53 19.79
CA GLU A 242 18.83 4.57 20.79
C GLU A 242 17.77 4.05 21.79
N ASP A 243 16.67 4.77 22.01
CA ASP A 243 15.67 4.44 23.05
C ASP A 243 14.26 4.27 22.45
N LEU A 244 13.89 5.12 21.50
CA LEU A 244 12.54 5.27 21.00
C LEU A 244 12.34 4.70 19.60
N LEU A 245 11.21 4.04 19.42
CA LEU A 245 10.63 3.60 18.16
C LEU A 245 9.52 4.59 17.77
N PHE A 246 9.63 5.17 16.58
CA PHE A 246 8.62 6.05 16.00
C PHE A 246 7.83 5.33 14.92
N VAL A 247 6.51 5.33 15.08
CA VAL A 247 5.56 4.62 14.22
C VAL A 247 4.69 5.63 13.48
N PRO A 248 4.92 5.84 12.17
CA PRO A 248 4.00 6.62 11.33
C PRO A 248 2.57 6.04 11.35
N SER A 249 1.57 6.92 11.30
CA SER A 249 0.17 6.57 11.60
C SER A 249 -0.80 6.98 10.49
N GLY A 250 -0.60 6.49 9.26
CA GLY A 250 -1.48 6.83 8.13
C GLY A 250 -1.43 8.32 7.82
N ARG A 251 -2.53 9.06 8.03
CA ARG A 251 -2.61 10.53 7.82
C ARG A 251 -2.31 11.35 9.07
N SER A 252 -2.15 10.71 10.23
CA SER A 252 -1.92 11.40 11.51
C SER A 252 -0.43 11.49 11.83
N MET A 253 -0.08 12.18 12.91
CA MET A 253 1.31 12.26 13.38
C MET A 253 1.85 10.88 13.78
N PRO A 254 3.17 10.66 13.65
CA PRO A 254 3.82 9.49 14.22
C PRO A 254 3.62 9.42 15.74
N ALA A 255 3.57 8.19 16.26
CA ALA A 255 3.56 7.90 17.70
C ALA A 255 4.93 7.35 18.14
N ALA A 256 5.35 7.64 19.36
CA ALA A 256 6.60 7.19 19.95
C ALA A 256 6.36 6.11 21.01
N PHE A 257 7.23 5.09 21.02
CA PHE A 257 7.21 3.96 21.93
C PHE A 257 8.63 3.64 22.41
N HIS A 258 8.80 3.09 23.60
CA HIS A 258 10.09 2.55 24.01
C HIS A 258 10.42 1.29 23.21
N GLN A 259 11.63 1.20 22.66
CA GLN A 259 12.07 0.02 21.89
C GLN A 259 12.13 -1.25 22.73
N ALA A 260 12.64 -1.14 23.96
CA ALA A 260 12.85 -2.30 24.83
C ALA A 260 11.54 -2.96 25.30
N THR A 261 10.48 -2.17 25.49
CA THR A 261 9.24 -2.63 26.15
C THR A 261 8.00 -2.54 25.25
N GLY A 262 8.04 -1.74 24.19
CA GLY A 262 6.87 -1.42 23.38
C GLY A 262 5.87 -0.50 24.08
N GLU A 263 6.22 0.10 25.23
CA GLU A 263 5.34 1.00 25.97
C GLU A 263 5.16 2.33 25.25
N TYR A 264 3.92 2.83 25.24
CA TYR A 264 3.57 4.11 24.62
C TYR A 264 4.20 5.28 25.37
N VAL A 265 4.77 6.23 24.63
CA VAL A 265 5.36 7.47 25.17
C VAL A 265 4.48 8.66 24.83
N TYR A 266 4.29 8.96 23.53
CA TYR A 266 3.43 10.05 23.08
C TYR A 266 2.93 9.89 21.64
N LYS A 267 1.84 10.59 21.34
CA LYS A 267 1.37 10.92 19.99
C LYS A 267 0.73 12.30 20.04
N LYS A 268 1.23 13.25 19.24
CA LYS A 268 0.75 14.64 19.25
C LYS A 268 -0.23 14.89 18.12
N THR A 269 -1.13 15.83 18.31
CA THR A 269 -2.04 16.29 17.25
C THR A 269 -1.80 17.76 16.99
N PHE A 270 -1.62 18.10 15.71
CA PHE A 270 -1.51 19.47 15.23
C PHE A 270 -2.58 19.72 14.16
N SER A 271 -3.09 20.93 14.12
CA SER A 271 -4.03 21.43 13.11
C SER A 271 -3.56 22.75 12.51
N TRP A 272 -4.24 23.20 11.46
CA TRP A 272 -4.08 24.55 10.87
C TRP A 272 -4.32 25.70 11.86
N ARG A 273 -4.96 25.43 13.01
CA ARG A 273 -5.19 26.41 14.09
C ARG A 273 -4.26 26.22 15.29
N SER A 274 -3.30 25.30 15.20
CA SER A 274 -2.35 24.98 16.26
C SER A 274 -0.95 25.53 15.96
N SER A 275 -0.02 25.31 16.90
CA SER A 275 1.40 25.63 16.73
C SER A 275 2.08 24.92 15.56
N GLY A 276 1.51 23.84 15.00
CA GLY A 276 2.16 23.03 13.95
C GLY A 276 2.32 23.70 12.57
N GLY A 277 1.78 24.91 12.39
CA GLY A 277 1.93 25.67 11.14
C GLY A 277 1.17 25.12 9.93
N GLY A 278 0.24 24.19 10.14
CA GLY A 278 -0.58 23.59 9.08
C GLY A 278 -0.97 22.15 9.40
N VAL A 279 -1.52 21.48 8.38
CA VAL A 279 -1.72 20.02 8.42
C VAL A 279 -0.36 19.34 8.35
N VAL A 280 -0.07 18.46 9.29
CA VAL A 280 1.16 17.67 9.32
C VAL A 280 0.85 16.23 9.73
N GLY A 281 1.81 15.34 9.55
CA GLY A 281 1.62 13.91 9.75
C GLY A 281 1.36 13.20 8.43
N GLY A 282 1.50 11.89 8.45
CA GLY A 282 1.62 11.10 7.25
C GLY A 282 2.41 9.82 7.50
N SER A 283 2.65 9.11 6.42
CA SER A 283 3.49 7.90 6.41
C SER A 283 4.99 8.16 6.36
N ARG A 284 5.39 9.43 6.31
CA ARG A 284 6.77 9.84 6.12
C ARG A 284 7.25 10.73 7.27
N ALA A 285 8.38 10.33 7.84
CA ALA A 285 9.14 11.11 8.80
C ALA A 285 10.65 10.83 8.64
N MET A 286 11.48 11.62 9.30
CA MET A 286 12.94 11.47 9.35
C MET A 286 13.46 11.81 10.76
N LEU A 287 14.59 11.24 11.18
CA LEU A 287 15.26 11.55 12.44
C LEU A 287 16.59 12.23 12.19
N SER A 288 16.89 13.31 12.93
CA SER A 288 18.23 13.88 13.04
C SER A 288 18.31 14.90 14.16
N ASP A 289 19.50 15.07 14.74
CA ASP A 289 19.80 16.15 15.70
C ASP A 289 18.84 16.21 16.90
N GLY A 290 18.40 15.05 17.38
CA GLY A 290 17.42 14.94 18.47
C GLY A 290 15.99 15.34 18.06
N GLN A 291 15.71 15.43 16.76
CA GLN A 291 14.44 15.87 16.21
C GLN A 291 13.80 14.79 15.32
N LEU A 292 12.47 14.71 15.42
CA LEU A 292 11.60 14.00 14.49
C LEU A 292 11.00 15.00 13.50
N TYR A 293 11.40 14.90 12.23
CA TYR A 293 10.85 15.68 11.13
C TYR A 293 9.65 14.95 10.52
N SER A 294 8.44 15.39 10.84
CA SER A 294 7.21 14.84 10.24
C SER A 294 6.83 15.63 9.00
N SER A 295 6.56 14.94 7.90
CA SER A 295 6.07 15.59 6.67
C SER A 295 4.62 16.06 6.80
N GLY A 296 4.26 17.07 6.03
CA GLY A 296 2.90 17.51 5.73
C GLY A 296 2.70 17.71 4.23
N PRO A 297 1.54 18.20 3.79
CA PRO A 297 1.27 18.48 2.39
C PRO A 297 2.05 19.71 1.88
N HIS A 298 2.61 20.56 2.75
CA HIS A 298 3.28 21.80 2.33
C HIS A 298 4.65 22.05 3.02
N HIS A 299 4.90 21.42 4.16
CA HIS A 299 6.12 21.63 4.95
C HIS A 299 6.47 20.41 5.81
N PHE A 300 7.69 20.38 6.30
CA PHE A 300 8.14 19.52 7.39
C PHE A 300 8.08 20.26 8.72
N LEU A 301 7.55 19.60 9.74
CA LEU A 301 7.56 20.07 11.11
C LEU A 301 8.59 19.27 11.91
N ALA A 302 9.56 19.96 12.52
CA ALA A 302 10.48 19.36 13.46
C ALA A 302 9.90 19.34 14.87
N LEU A 303 9.97 18.18 15.50
CA LEU A 303 9.54 17.93 16.87
C LEU A 303 10.70 17.42 17.70
N ASP A 304 10.77 17.80 18.97
CA ASP A 304 11.64 17.14 19.93
C ASP A 304 11.32 15.64 19.98
N GLU A 305 12.32 14.79 19.77
CA GLU A 305 12.11 13.34 19.63
C GLU A 305 11.65 12.66 20.93
N LYS A 306 11.90 13.27 22.09
CA LYS A 306 11.56 12.69 23.41
C LYS A 306 10.17 13.06 23.88
N SER A 307 9.75 14.30 23.64
CA SER A 307 8.49 14.87 24.14
C SER A 307 7.44 15.08 23.05
N GLY A 308 7.82 15.07 21.78
CA GLY A 308 6.98 15.42 20.64
C GLY A 308 6.66 16.91 20.53
N SER A 309 7.33 17.77 21.29
CA SER A 309 7.04 19.21 21.32
C SER A 309 7.43 19.88 20.00
N ALA A 310 6.53 20.69 19.44
CA ALA A 310 6.81 21.51 18.26
C ALA A 310 7.55 22.80 18.63
N GLY A 311 8.02 23.55 17.61
CA GLY A 311 8.69 24.84 17.79
C GLY A 311 10.13 24.88 17.29
N PHE A 312 10.65 23.77 16.77
CA PHE A 312 12.05 23.67 16.35
C PHE A 312 12.27 24.12 14.91
N ALA A 313 11.42 23.71 13.96
CA ALA A 313 11.53 24.10 12.56
C ALA A 313 10.21 23.94 11.79
N TYR A 314 9.98 24.82 10.82
CA TYR A 314 8.82 24.81 9.91
C TYR A 314 9.30 24.95 8.46
N ILE A 315 9.81 23.85 7.90
CA ILE A 315 10.57 23.86 6.64
C ILE A 315 9.64 23.68 5.45
N PRO A 316 9.38 24.70 4.61
CA PRO A 316 8.52 24.56 3.44
C PRO A 316 9.14 23.63 2.42
N GLY A 317 8.32 22.82 1.78
CA GLY A 317 8.74 21.87 0.75
C GLY A 317 8.10 20.51 0.93
N TYR A 318 8.24 19.69 -0.11
CA TYR A 318 7.58 18.38 -0.20
C TYR A 318 8.54 17.22 0.07
N GLN A 319 9.84 17.46 -0.14
CA GLN A 319 10.90 16.48 -0.03
C GLN A 319 12.18 17.17 0.44
N MET A 320 12.92 16.53 1.34
CA MET A 320 14.14 17.06 1.95
C MET A 320 15.08 15.90 2.29
N THR A 321 16.38 16.14 2.12
CA THR A 321 17.49 15.32 2.64
C THR A 321 18.59 16.26 3.16
N PHE A 322 19.53 15.78 3.95
CA PHE A 322 20.58 16.62 4.51
C PHE A 322 21.79 15.82 4.95
N ARG A 323 22.91 16.54 5.13
CA ARG A 323 24.14 16.02 5.74
C ARG A 323 24.84 17.15 6.49
N GLY A 324 25.12 16.92 7.78
CA GLY A 324 25.71 17.93 8.65
C GLY A 324 24.90 19.21 8.63
N LYS A 325 25.53 20.34 8.32
CA LYS A 325 24.91 21.67 8.30
C LYS A 325 24.09 21.99 7.04
N LEU A 326 24.18 21.17 6.00
CA LEU A 326 23.53 21.43 4.72
C LEU A 326 22.27 20.59 4.57
N ALA A 327 21.17 21.21 4.17
CA ALA A 327 19.97 20.52 3.73
C ALA A 327 19.60 20.90 2.30
N TYR A 328 18.97 19.96 1.60
CA TYR A 328 18.49 20.11 0.25
C TYR A 328 16.99 19.87 0.24
N ILE A 329 16.24 20.80 -0.33
CA ILE A 329 14.78 20.81 -0.25
C ILE A 329 14.21 20.97 -1.66
N ALA A 330 13.30 20.07 -2.01
CA ALA A 330 12.47 20.15 -3.20
C ALA A 330 11.16 20.86 -2.84
N THR A 331 10.95 22.05 -3.40
CA THR A 331 9.86 22.98 -3.06
C THR A 331 8.64 22.83 -3.98
N GLY A 332 8.69 21.93 -4.97
CA GLY A 332 7.72 21.78 -6.06
C GLY A 332 7.91 22.74 -7.22
N LYS A 333 8.88 23.65 -7.15
CA LYS A 333 9.25 24.54 -8.26
C LYS A 333 10.75 24.56 -8.52
N GLU A 334 11.53 24.33 -7.48
CA GLU A 334 12.97 24.39 -7.47
C GLU A 334 13.52 23.43 -6.42
N VAL A 335 14.81 23.14 -6.55
CA VAL A 335 15.64 22.53 -5.53
C VAL A 335 16.48 23.62 -4.91
N ILE A 336 16.50 23.70 -3.58
CA ILE A 336 17.31 24.67 -2.85
C ILE A 336 18.27 23.95 -1.91
N ALA A 337 19.46 24.51 -1.73
CA ALA A 337 20.33 24.18 -0.62
C ALA A 337 20.26 25.24 0.46
N VAL A 338 20.26 24.81 1.72
CA VAL A 338 20.18 25.70 2.87
C VAL A 338 21.21 25.34 3.92
N ASP A 339 21.76 26.37 4.57
CA ASP A 339 22.33 26.24 5.91
C ASP A 339 21.18 25.98 6.90
N ARG A 340 21.22 24.81 7.52
CA ARG A 340 20.14 24.33 8.39
C ARG A 340 19.97 25.19 9.62
N GLU A 341 21.06 25.62 10.26
CA GLU A 341 20.99 26.40 11.50
C GLU A 341 20.28 27.74 11.24
N VAL A 342 20.72 28.44 10.19
CA VAL A 342 20.16 29.75 9.80
C VAL A 342 18.72 29.59 9.32
N HIS A 343 18.46 28.63 8.42
CA HIS A 343 17.15 28.46 7.81
C HIS A 343 16.09 28.00 8.83
N THR A 344 16.46 27.09 9.74
CA THR A 344 15.58 26.64 10.81
C THR A 344 15.23 27.79 11.76
N ALA A 345 16.21 28.59 12.22
CA ALA A 345 15.93 29.72 13.09
C ALA A 345 15.01 30.76 12.44
N ALA A 346 15.20 31.03 11.14
CA ALA A 346 14.33 31.91 10.38
C ALA A 346 12.91 31.36 10.23
N SER A 347 12.76 30.03 10.05
CA SER A 347 11.46 29.38 9.91
C SER A 347 10.59 29.51 11.17
N VAL A 348 11.19 29.48 12.36
CA VAL A 348 10.50 29.65 13.65
C VAL A 348 9.97 31.07 13.78
N LYS A 349 10.81 32.08 13.55
CA LYS A 349 10.38 33.50 13.55
C LYS A 349 9.27 33.76 12.55
N ARG A 350 9.39 33.19 11.35
CA ARG A 350 8.35 33.31 10.31
C ARG A 350 7.01 32.73 10.78
N GLN A 351 7.03 31.62 11.51
CA GLN A 351 5.82 31.02 12.07
C GLN A 351 5.20 31.88 13.18
N GLU A 352 6.00 32.49 14.04
CA GLU A 352 5.52 33.44 15.06
C GLU A 352 4.82 34.64 14.42
N LEU A 353 5.42 35.21 13.37
CA LEU A 353 4.84 36.29 12.57
C LEU A 353 3.55 35.84 11.89
N PHE A 354 3.50 34.63 11.31
CA PHE A 354 2.30 34.07 10.70
C PHE A 354 1.13 33.99 11.69
N LEU A 355 1.37 33.53 12.93
CA LEU A 355 0.33 33.47 13.96
C LEU A 355 -0.15 34.88 14.35
N LYS A 356 0.78 35.82 14.49
CA LYS A 356 0.50 37.25 14.80
C LYS A 356 -0.29 37.94 13.68
N ARG A 357 -0.08 37.55 12.42
CA ARG A 357 -0.76 38.12 11.25
C ARG A 357 -2.29 38.17 11.39
N SER A 358 -2.87 37.14 12.01
CA SER A 358 -4.32 37.04 12.21
C SER A 358 -4.91 38.19 13.05
N SER A 359 -4.19 38.68 14.06
CA SER A 359 -4.63 39.77 14.94
C SER A 359 -4.41 41.16 14.33
N LEU A 360 -3.64 41.25 13.24
CA LEU A 360 -3.30 42.50 12.56
C LEU A 360 -4.17 42.79 11.32
N ARG A 361 -5.16 41.94 11.02
CA ARG A 361 -5.98 42.04 9.79
C ARG A 361 -6.65 43.41 9.56
N SER A 362 -6.95 44.16 10.63
CA SER A 362 -7.55 45.49 10.56
C SER A 362 -6.54 46.62 10.32
N ASN A 363 -5.24 46.37 10.45
CA ASN A 363 -4.17 47.35 10.24
C ASN A 363 -3.33 46.98 9.01
N ARG A 364 -3.67 47.57 7.86
CA ARG A 364 -3.05 47.27 6.57
C ARG A 364 -1.54 47.56 6.50
N GLU A 365 -1.07 48.62 7.15
CA GLU A 365 0.35 48.99 7.13
C GLU A 365 1.20 47.98 7.90
N LYS A 366 0.80 47.66 9.14
CA LYS A 366 1.47 46.64 9.95
C LYS A 366 1.40 45.25 9.31
N LEU A 367 0.30 44.94 8.63
CA LEU A 367 0.16 43.69 7.89
C LEU A 367 1.18 43.60 6.74
N ALA A 368 1.34 44.67 5.97
CA ALA A 368 2.32 44.73 4.88
C ALA A 368 3.78 44.68 5.39
N GLU A 369 4.05 45.25 6.57
CA GLU A 369 5.35 45.12 7.24
C GLU A 369 5.66 43.67 7.61
N VAL A 370 4.73 43.00 8.29
CA VAL A 370 4.86 41.58 8.64
C VAL A 370 5.02 40.70 7.40
N ASP A 371 4.24 40.94 6.35
CA ASP A 371 4.32 40.17 5.10
C ASP A 371 5.70 40.35 4.41
N ARG A 372 6.31 41.54 4.49
CA ARG A 372 7.69 41.77 3.99
C ARG A 372 8.74 41.05 4.83
N GLU A 373 8.68 41.16 6.15
CA GLU A 373 9.62 40.49 7.06
C GLU A 373 9.55 38.96 6.89
N MET A 374 8.35 38.40 6.75
CA MET A 374 8.18 36.98 6.44
C MET A 374 8.80 36.57 5.11
N ALA A 375 8.72 37.42 4.08
CA ALA A 375 9.34 37.17 2.77
C ALA A 375 10.88 37.21 2.83
N GLU A 376 11.46 38.13 3.62
CA GLU A 376 12.91 38.19 3.87
C GLU A 376 13.39 36.95 4.63
N LEU A 377 12.70 36.58 5.72
CA LEU A 377 13.00 35.36 6.48
C LEU A 377 12.91 34.09 5.64
N ALA A 378 12.03 34.05 4.63
CA ALA A 378 11.93 32.92 3.72
C ALA A 378 13.19 32.73 2.84
N GLN A 379 14.03 33.76 2.68
CA GLN A 379 15.29 33.71 1.94
C GLN A 379 16.49 33.38 2.83
N ALA A 380 16.36 33.48 4.15
CA ALA A 380 17.47 33.31 5.07
C ALA A 380 18.05 31.89 5.03
N GLY A 381 19.39 31.81 4.98
CA GLY A 381 20.13 30.55 4.96
C GLY A 381 20.15 29.82 3.62
N ILE A 382 19.51 30.34 2.57
CA ILE A 382 19.55 29.71 1.24
C ILE A 382 20.90 30.01 0.58
N LEU A 383 21.59 28.94 0.18
CA LEU A 383 22.93 29.00 -0.40
C LEU A 383 22.89 29.03 -1.92
N TRP A 384 22.07 28.18 -2.52
CA TRP A 384 21.84 28.14 -3.96
C TRP A 384 20.42 27.64 -4.28
N ARG A 385 19.99 27.88 -5.53
CA ARG A 385 18.68 27.51 -6.06
C ARG A 385 18.82 27.00 -7.50
N SER A 386 18.16 25.90 -7.82
CA SER A 386 18.15 25.30 -9.16
C SER A 386 16.72 25.00 -9.61
N PRO A 387 16.25 25.57 -10.75
CA PRO A 387 14.89 25.33 -11.24
C PRO A 387 14.66 23.88 -11.60
N PHE A 388 13.70 23.23 -10.92
CA PHE A 388 13.26 21.87 -11.20
C PHE A 388 11.97 21.59 -10.42
N VAL A 389 10.90 21.24 -11.15
CA VAL A 389 9.60 20.92 -10.56
C VAL A 389 9.66 19.50 -10.03
N ALA A 390 9.91 19.36 -8.73
CA ALA A 390 9.99 18.08 -8.05
C ALA A 390 9.38 18.15 -6.66
N GLU A 391 8.64 17.10 -6.30
CA GLU A 391 7.90 17.03 -5.03
C GLU A 391 8.07 15.70 -4.28
N SER A 392 8.75 14.74 -4.90
CA SER A 392 8.45 13.34 -4.65
C SER A 392 9.60 12.58 -4.03
N SER A 393 10.75 12.50 -4.71
CA SER A 393 11.89 11.72 -4.22
C SER A 393 13.21 12.47 -4.40
N MET A 394 14.11 12.29 -3.44
CA MET A 394 15.45 12.88 -3.44
C MET A 394 16.38 11.98 -2.63
N ALA A 395 17.62 11.85 -3.08
CA ALA A 395 18.70 11.20 -2.35
C ALA A 395 19.99 12.02 -2.46
N LEU A 396 20.78 12.04 -1.40
CA LEU A 396 22.05 12.74 -1.34
C LEU A 396 23.21 11.76 -1.49
N ALA A 397 24.09 12.01 -2.45
CA ALA A 397 25.40 11.42 -2.58
C ALA A 397 26.48 12.41 -2.08
N GLY A 398 27.72 11.95 -1.97
CA GLY A 398 28.85 12.73 -1.49
C GLY A 398 29.06 14.05 -2.25
N ASN A 399 28.82 14.04 -3.56
CA ASN A 399 29.03 15.17 -4.47
C ASN A 399 27.77 15.66 -5.20
N ALA A 400 26.64 14.96 -5.08
CA ALA A 400 25.43 15.29 -5.85
C ALA A 400 24.13 15.04 -5.08
N VAL A 401 23.15 15.91 -5.31
CA VAL A 401 21.76 15.71 -4.90
C VAL A 401 21.00 15.18 -6.10
N VAL A 402 20.51 13.95 -6.03
CA VAL A 402 19.69 13.34 -7.08
C VAL A 402 18.22 13.56 -6.76
N VAL A 403 17.47 14.11 -7.70
CA VAL A 403 16.07 14.53 -7.51
C VAL A 403 15.21 13.99 -8.64
N GLY A 404 14.08 13.39 -8.26
CA GLY A 404 13.11 12.80 -9.18
C GLY A 404 11.90 13.72 -9.40
N GLY A 405 11.50 13.86 -10.66
CA GLY A 405 10.33 14.62 -11.09
C GLY A 405 9.37 13.78 -11.94
N LEU A 406 8.46 14.44 -12.64
CA LEU A 406 7.61 13.82 -13.65
C LEU A 406 8.41 13.63 -14.94
N ASP A 407 8.51 12.38 -15.41
CA ASP A 407 9.20 11.96 -16.65
C ASP A 407 10.70 12.29 -16.72
N GLU A 408 11.30 12.78 -15.63
CA GLU A 408 12.72 13.10 -15.58
C GLU A 408 13.36 12.90 -14.20
N LEU A 409 14.67 12.66 -14.23
CA LEU A 409 15.56 12.54 -13.07
C LEU A 409 16.74 13.48 -13.29
N ARG A 410 17.15 14.23 -12.27
CA ARG A 410 18.27 15.19 -12.35
C ARG A 410 19.24 15.01 -11.18
N ALA A 411 20.49 15.39 -11.38
CA ALA A 411 21.49 15.50 -10.33
C ALA A 411 22.13 16.88 -10.33
N PHE A 412 22.23 17.49 -9.15
CA PHE A 412 22.82 18.82 -8.94
C PHE A 412 24.04 18.72 -8.03
N ALA A 413 25.07 19.53 -8.30
CA ALA A 413 26.24 19.61 -7.44
C ALA A 413 25.85 20.10 -6.04
N VAL A 414 26.34 19.42 -5.01
CA VAL A 414 26.07 19.71 -3.58
C VAL A 414 26.42 21.15 -3.22
N ASP A 415 27.47 21.71 -3.83
CA ASP A 415 28.10 22.96 -3.41
C ASP A 415 27.56 24.18 -4.17
N SER A 416 27.29 24.03 -5.48
CA SER A 416 26.90 25.12 -6.38
C SER A 416 25.47 25.05 -6.89
N GLY A 417 24.84 23.87 -6.86
CA GLY A 417 23.54 23.64 -7.51
C GLY A 417 23.62 23.45 -9.02
N ASP A 418 24.81 23.42 -9.62
CA ASP A 418 24.98 23.20 -11.07
C ASP A 418 24.43 21.83 -11.48
N GLU A 419 23.72 21.75 -12.60
CA GLU A 419 23.23 20.47 -13.14
C GLU A 419 24.41 19.61 -13.60
N LEU A 420 24.63 18.48 -12.94
CA LEU A 420 25.68 17.51 -13.26
C LEU A 420 25.20 16.48 -14.27
N TRP A 421 23.90 16.15 -14.23
CA TRP A 421 23.33 15.08 -15.04
C TRP A 421 21.81 15.14 -15.07
N LYS A 422 21.23 14.58 -16.14
CA LYS A 422 19.79 14.33 -16.27
C LYS A 422 19.52 13.08 -17.10
N ALA A 423 18.38 12.45 -16.83
CA ALA A 423 17.84 11.37 -17.65
C ALA A 423 16.32 11.47 -17.76
N ARG A 424 15.80 10.95 -18.87
CA ARG A 424 14.37 10.72 -19.06
C ARG A 424 13.97 9.40 -18.42
N VAL A 425 12.82 9.38 -17.78
CA VAL A 425 12.14 8.18 -17.29
C VAL A 425 10.66 8.27 -17.67
N ASP A 426 9.92 7.18 -17.50
CA ASP A 426 8.48 7.19 -17.70
C ASP A 426 7.74 7.34 -16.37
N SER A 427 6.83 8.31 -16.31
CA SER A 427 6.01 8.66 -15.15
C SER A 427 6.82 9.27 -13.99
N GLU A 428 6.17 9.48 -12.85
CA GLU A 428 6.76 10.22 -11.76
C GLU A 428 7.70 9.37 -10.91
N VAL A 429 8.91 9.87 -10.65
CA VAL A 429 9.89 9.22 -9.77
C VAL A 429 9.48 9.38 -8.30
N ARG A 430 9.26 8.26 -7.63
CA ARG A 430 8.83 8.20 -6.21
C ARG A 430 9.87 7.56 -5.29
N GLY A 431 10.73 6.68 -5.81
CA GLY A 431 11.84 6.08 -5.06
C GLY A 431 13.19 6.39 -5.69
N ILE A 432 14.20 6.71 -4.86
CA ILE A 432 15.60 6.81 -5.27
C ILE A 432 16.48 6.07 -4.25
N ALA A 433 17.42 5.27 -4.74
CA ALA A 433 18.45 4.62 -3.94
C ALA A 433 19.82 4.75 -4.63
N ILE A 434 20.88 4.93 -3.84
CA ILE A 434 22.24 5.16 -4.35
C ILE A 434 23.19 4.18 -3.66
N ALA A 435 23.83 3.32 -4.44
CA ALA A 435 24.85 2.38 -3.97
C ALA A 435 25.71 1.90 -5.16
N ASN A 436 26.98 1.56 -4.91
CA ASN A 436 27.92 0.98 -5.88
C ASN A 436 28.03 1.78 -7.20
N GLY A 437 28.09 3.10 -7.09
CA GLY A 437 28.23 4.04 -8.20
C GLY A 437 26.99 4.10 -9.09
N ARG A 438 25.86 3.57 -8.60
CA ARG A 438 24.60 3.48 -9.33
C ARG A 438 23.51 4.26 -8.63
N VAL A 439 22.59 4.77 -9.44
CA VAL A 439 21.35 5.40 -9.02
C VAL A 439 20.21 4.53 -9.51
N LEU A 440 19.41 4.01 -8.59
CA LEU A 440 18.16 3.35 -8.90
C LEU A 440 16.99 4.30 -8.71
N ALA A 441 16.07 4.34 -9.67
CA ALA A 441 14.88 5.19 -9.64
C ALA A 441 13.62 4.36 -9.90
N SER A 442 12.63 4.46 -9.00
CA SER A 442 11.35 3.76 -9.09
C SER A 442 10.22 4.74 -9.40
N THR A 443 9.34 4.40 -10.34
CA THR A 443 8.28 5.31 -10.83
C THR A 443 6.86 4.79 -10.58
N THR A 444 5.88 5.69 -10.66
CA THR A 444 4.45 5.39 -10.43
C THR A 444 3.83 4.42 -11.43
N ASN A 445 4.47 4.16 -12.57
CA ASN A 445 4.00 3.15 -13.53
C ASN A 445 4.59 1.75 -13.29
N GLY A 446 5.38 1.59 -12.22
CA GLY A 446 5.99 0.33 -11.82
C GLY A 446 7.35 0.03 -12.44
N SER A 447 7.97 1.03 -13.07
CA SER A 447 9.34 0.89 -13.58
C SER A 447 10.37 1.10 -12.49
N ILE A 448 11.47 0.35 -12.56
CA ILE A 448 12.72 0.56 -11.84
C ILE A 448 13.82 0.72 -12.90
N TYR A 449 14.53 1.84 -12.85
CA TYR A 449 15.66 2.16 -13.72
C TYR A 449 16.94 2.06 -12.90
N ALA A 450 18.01 1.52 -13.47
CA ALA A 450 19.35 1.62 -12.90
C ALA A 450 20.28 2.40 -13.82
N PHE A 451 20.89 3.46 -13.29
CA PHE A 451 21.87 4.28 -13.97
C PHE A 451 23.25 4.08 -13.34
N GLY A 452 24.31 4.02 -14.14
CA GLY A 452 25.68 3.82 -13.67
C GLY A 452 26.71 4.46 -14.60
N SER A 453 27.94 4.62 -14.13
CA SER A 453 29.03 5.28 -14.88
C SER A 453 29.70 4.40 -15.96
N GLY A 454 29.34 3.11 -16.05
CA GLY A 454 29.81 2.23 -17.11
C GLY A 454 29.23 2.59 -18.47
N GLU A 455 29.84 2.07 -19.54
CA GLU A 455 29.26 2.17 -20.89
C GLU A 455 27.81 1.64 -20.88
N ALA A 456 26.96 2.21 -21.74
CA ALA A 456 25.58 1.76 -21.84
C ALA A 456 25.55 0.28 -22.25
N ASN A 457 24.97 -0.59 -21.42
CA ASN A 457 24.74 -1.98 -21.80
C ASN A 457 23.81 -2.00 -23.02
N SER A 458 24.32 -2.48 -24.15
CA SER A 458 23.57 -2.60 -25.39
C SER A 458 23.53 -4.06 -25.82
N PRO A 459 22.33 -4.67 -26.00
CA PRO A 459 21.02 -4.06 -25.86
C PRO A 459 20.65 -3.85 -24.38
N ILE A 460 20.02 -2.71 -24.06
CA ILE A 460 19.38 -2.49 -22.76
C ILE A 460 18.33 -3.60 -22.62
N ALA A 461 18.52 -4.52 -21.67
CA ALA A 461 17.52 -5.51 -21.36
C ALA A 461 16.29 -4.79 -20.78
N ALA A 462 15.36 -4.38 -21.64
CA ALA A 462 13.99 -4.15 -21.23
C ALA A 462 13.47 -5.52 -20.83
N VAL A 463 13.57 -5.87 -19.54
CA VAL A 463 12.88 -7.04 -19.00
C VAL A 463 11.42 -6.63 -18.90
N ASP A 464 10.79 -6.64 -20.06
CA ASP A 464 9.48 -6.07 -20.28
C ASP A 464 8.41 -7.13 -19.97
N ASN A 465 7.76 -6.97 -18.81
CA ASN A 465 6.57 -7.74 -18.46
C ASN A 465 5.27 -7.00 -18.87
N THR A 466 5.34 -5.89 -19.63
CA THR A 466 4.23 -4.92 -19.78
C THR A 466 3.14 -5.26 -20.79
N GLY A 467 3.26 -6.37 -21.53
CA GLY A 467 2.38 -6.66 -22.65
C GLY A 467 1.28 -7.69 -22.39
N ARG A 468 0.50 -7.66 -21.28
CA ARG A 468 -0.45 -8.77 -20.98
C ARG A 468 -1.85 -8.42 -20.47
N ASP A 469 -2.23 -7.13 -20.54
CA ASP A 469 -3.62 -6.70 -20.32
C ASP A 469 -4.52 -6.87 -21.56
N SER A 470 -3.96 -7.23 -22.73
CA SER A 470 -4.71 -7.34 -24.00
C SER A 470 -5.52 -8.65 -24.16
N GLY A 471 -5.53 -9.57 -23.19
CA GLY A 471 -6.18 -10.87 -23.34
C GLY A 471 -5.53 -11.81 -24.37
N GLU A 472 -4.42 -11.39 -25.01
CA GLU A 472 -3.66 -12.14 -26.01
C GLU A 472 -2.43 -12.87 -25.42
N ALA A 473 -2.26 -12.89 -24.09
CA ALA A 473 -1.17 -13.64 -23.48
C ALA A 473 -1.27 -15.13 -23.86
N ALA A 474 -0.19 -15.70 -24.39
CA ALA A 474 -0.14 -17.12 -24.69
C ALA A 474 -0.49 -17.94 -23.44
N SER A 475 -1.32 -18.97 -23.63
CA SER A 475 -1.74 -19.85 -22.54
C SER A 475 -0.51 -20.38 -21.77
N PRO A 476 -0.49 -20.27 -20.43
CA PRO A 476 0.58 -20.86 -19.61
C PRO A 476 0.43 -22.39 -19.48
N PHE A 477 -0.58 -22.96 -20.11
CA PHE A 477 -0.85 -24.39 -20.17
C PHE A 477 -0.61 -24.93 -21.58
N ALA A 478 -0.07 -26.15 -21.65
CA ALA A 478 0.07 -26.88 -22.91
C ALA A 478 -1.28 -27.07 -23.61
N ALA A 479 -1.27 -27.00 -24.94
CA ALA A 479 -2.42 -27.38 -25.76
C ALA A 479 -2.51 -28.91 -25.78
N ASP A 480 -3.47 -29.46 -25.05
CA ASP A 480 -3.66 -30.89 -24.87
C ASP A 480 -5.16 -31.25 -24.83
N VAL A 481 -5.49 -32.52 -24.61
CA VAL A 481 -6.88 -33.01 -24.56
C VAL A 481 -7.73 -32.32 -23.50
N LYS A 482 -7.13 -31.73 -22.45
CA LYS A 482 -7.85 -31.00 -21.41
C LYS A 482 -8.17 -29.56 -21.84
N THR A 483 -7.57 -29.04 -22.91
CA THR A 483 -7.73 -27.62 -23.29
C THR A 483 -9.17 -27.31 -23.65
N ASP A 484 -9.77 -28.09 -24.54
CA ASP A 484 -11.16 -27.86 -24.94
C ASP A 484 -12.15 -28.18 -23.82
N PHE A 485 -11.84 -29.18 -22.99
CA PHE A 485 -12.62 -29.52 -21.80
C PHE A 485 -12.74 -28.35 -20.82
N TYR A 486 -11.62 -27.74 -20.40
CA TYR A 486 -11.64 -26.61 -19.47
C TYR A 486 -12.22 -25.34 -20.11
N ARG A 487 -11.97 -25.12 -21.40
CA ARG A 487 -12.56 -24.00 -22.15
C ARG A 487 -14.08 -24.11 -22.17
N GLN A 488 -14.60 -25.30 -22.44
CA GLN A 488 -16.02 -25.61 -22.42
C GLN A 488 -16.61 -25.47 -21.01
N ALA A 489 -15.94 -26.01 -19.98
CA ALA A 489 -16.39 -25.89 -18.60
C ALA A 489 -16.55 -24.43 -18.17
N ALA A 490 -15.57 -23.58 -18.43
CA ALA A 490 -15.65 -22.16 -18.11
C ALA A 490 -16.79 -21.46 -18.87
N ARG A 491 -16.99 -21.78 -20.16
CA ARG A 491 -18.10 -21.24 -20.97
C ARG A 491 -19.46 -21.63 -20.38
N GLU A 492 -19.67 -22.90 -20.12
CA GLU A 492 -20.93 -23.42 -19.56
C GLU A 492 -21.22 -22.81 -18.17
N ILE A 493 -20.20 -22.70 -17.31
CA ILE A 493 -20.33 -22.02 -16.01
C ILE A 493 -20.79 -20.56 -16.20
N LEU A 494 -20.17 -19.81 -17.09
CA LEU A 494 -20.53 -18.40 -17.31
C LEU A 494 -21.94 -18.26 -17.90
N GLU A 495 -22.31 -19.11 -18.86
CA GLU A 495 -23.64 -19.13 -19.49
C GLU A 495 -24.75 -19.52 -18.49
N HIS A 496 -24.55 -20.58 -17.70
CA HIS A 496 -25.55 -21.07 -16.75
C HIS A 496 -25.75 -20.14 -15.55
N THR A 497 -24.70 -19.43 -15.14
CA THR A 497 -24.76 -18.55 -13.95
C THR A 497 -25.12 -17.11 -14.29
N GLY A 498 -24.77 -16.65 -15.49
CA GLY A 498 -24.89 -15.25 -15.91
C GLY A 498 -24.00 -14.29 -15.11
N VAL A 499 -23.03 -14.80 -14.35
CA VAL A 499 -22.12 -13.98 -13.54
C VAL A 499 -20.96 -13.51 -14.40
N ASP A 500 -20.92 -12.22 -14.69
CA ASP A 500 -19.89 -11.59 -15.53
C ASP A 500 -19.02 -10.58 -14.78
N ASN A 501 -19.35 -10.21 -13.53
CA ASN A 501 -18.66 -9.20 -12.74
C ASN A 501 -18.52 -9.61 -11.25
N GLY A 502 -17.47 -9.13 -10.59
CA GLY A 502 -17.17 -9.39 -9.18
C GLY A 502 -16.15 -10.51 -8.95
N PHE A 503 -16.33 -11.28 -7.87
CA PHE A 503 -15.34 -12.26 -7.40
C PHE A 503 -15.77 -13.70 -7.64
N VAL A 504 -14.83 -14.52 -8.12
CA VAL A 504 -14.99 -15.97 -8.23
C VAL A 504 -14.10 -16.67 -7.21
N LEU A 505 -14.64 -17.68 -6.52
CA LEU A 505 -13.86 -18.62 -5.75
C LEU A 505 -13.78 -19.96 -6.49
N VAL A 506 -12.57 -20.39 -6.85
CA VAL A 506 -12.27 -21.71 -7.42
C VAL A 506 -11.73 -22.62 -6.33
N LEU A 507 -12.49 -23.65 -6.00
CA LEU A 507 -12.14 -24.63 -4.96
C LEU A 507 -11.33 -25.79 -5.54
N GLY A 508 -10.30 -26.23 -4.82
CA GLY A 508 -9.40 -27.29 -5.29
C GLY A 508 -8.82 -26.93 -6.65
N ASN A 509 -8.02 -25.86 -6.69
CA ASN A 509 -7.50 -25.19 -7.89
C ASN A 509 -6.80 -26.13 -8.89
N GLU A 510 -6.39 -27.32 -8.45
CA GLU A 510 -5.52 -28.19 -9.21
C GLU A 510 -4.26 -27.43 -9.59
N GLU A 511 -4.07 -27.05 -10.85
CA GLU A 511 -2.94 -26.19 -11.25
C GLU A 511 -3.39 -24.91 -11.95
N GLY A 512 -4.66 -24.53 -11.79
CA GLY A 512 -5.23 -23.25 -12.19
C GLY A 512 -5.87 -23.21 -13.57
N ARG A 513 -6.14 -24.34 -14.23
CA ARG A 513 -6.61 -24.32 -15.63
C ARG A 513 -8.05 -23.78 -15.72
N LEU A 514 -8.95 -24.13 -14.78
CA LEU A 514 -10.28 -23.51 -14.72
C LEU A 514 -10.19 -22.02 -14.40
N ALA A 515 -9.35 -21.64 -13.42
CA ALA A 515 -9.15 -20.25 -13.05
C ALA A 515 -8.67 -19.40 -14.23
N TYR A 516 -7.76 -19.94 -15.06
CA TYR A 516 -7.30 -19.30 -16.29
C TYR A 516 -8.41 -19.11 -17.31
N GLU A 517 -9.19 -20.16 -17.63
CA GLU A 517 -10.26 -20.05 -18.63
C GLU A 517 -11.38 -19.11 -18.18
N LEU A 518 -11.73 -19.09 -16.89
CA LEU A 518 -12.69 -18.12 -16.35
C LEU A 518 -12.16 -16.68 -16.44
N ALA A 519 -10.90 -16.44 -16.05
CA ALA A 519 -10.29 -15.12 -16.13
C ALA A 519 -10.16 -14.60 -17.57
N ARG A 520 -9.89 -15.50 -18.53
CA ARG A 520 -9.75 -15.22 -19.95
C ARG A 520 -11.07 -14.91 -20.63
N GLN A 521 -12.12 -15.67 -20.30
CA GLN A 521 -13.45 -15.53 -20.92
C GLN A 521 -14.29 -14.42 -20.27
N SER A 522 -13.92 -13.97 -19.07
CA SER A 522 -14.61 -12.87 -18.37
C SER A 522 -13.64 -11.83 -17.78
N PRO A 523 -13.41 -10.70 -18.49
CA PRO A 523 -12.41 -9.70 -18.10
C PRO A 523 -12.80 -8.89 -16.86
N LYS A 524 -14.06 -8.91 -16.41
CA LYS A 524 -14.47 -8.18 -15.20
C LYS A 524 -14.42 -9.03 -13.92
N LEU A 525 -14.26 -10.36 -14.05
CA LEU A 525 -14.14 -11.25 -12.89
C LEU A 525 -12.73 -11.26 -12.32
N ARG A 526 -12.62 -11.16 -10.99
CA ARG A 526 -11.38 -11.45 -10.23
C ARG A 526 -11.45 -12.85 -9.66
N ILE A 527 -10.41 -13.65 -9.89
CA ILE A 527 -10.40 -15.06 -9.49
C ILE A 527 -9.54 -15.25 -8.25
N TYR A 528 -10.15 -15.82 -7.21
CA TYR A 528 -9.44 -16.38 -6.06
C TYR A 528 -9.58 -17.88 -6.10
N ALA A 529 -8.46 -18.59 -5.93
CA ALA A 529 -8.47 -20.04 -5.87
C ALA A 529 -7.81 -20.54 -4.59
N VAL A 530 -8.26 -21.70 -4.12
CA VAL A 530 -7.76 -22.35 -2.91
C VAL A 530 -7.26 -23.73 -3.27
N GLU A 531 -6.06 -24.06 -2.80
CA GLU A 531 -5.41 -25.35 -3.03
C GLU A 531 -4.64 -25.82 -1.80
N SER A 532 -4.85 -27.09 -1.46
CA SER A 532 -4.25 -27.74 -0.30
C SER A 532 -2.86 -28.30 -0.57
N ASP A 533 -2.59 -28.70 -1.81
CA ASP A 533 -1.30 -29.22 -2.24
C ASP A 533 -0.33 -28.08 -2.53
N ALA A 534 0.73 -27.96 -1.71
CA ALA A 534 1.72 -26.89 -1.82
C ALA A 534 2.47 -26.89 -3.15
N ALA A 535 2.69 -28.06 -3.77
CA ALA A 535 3.38 -28.16 -5.05
C ALA A 535 2.49 -27.67 -6.19
N LYS A 536 1.19 -27.96 -6.12
CA LYS A 536 0.17 -27.42 -7.03
C LYS A 536 0.03 -25.90 -6.90
N VAL A 537 0.01 -25.37 -5.66
CA VAL A 537 0.04 -23.92 -5.40
C VAL A 537 1.25 -23.28 -6.07
N ALA A 538 2.45 -23.84 -5.86
CA ALA A 538 3.69 -23.31 -6.43
C ALA A 538 3.63 -23.27 -7.97
N ARG A 539 3.22 -24.37 -8.62
CA ARG A 539 3.08 -24.43 -10.08
C ARG A 539 2.04 -23.46 -10.62
N ALA A 540 0.89 -23.31 -9.96
CA ALA A 540 -0.14 -22.37 -10.38
C ALA A 540 0.34 -20.92 -10.28
N ARG A 541 0.99 -20.53 -9.17
CA ARG A 541 1.57 -19.19 -9.00
C ARG A 541 2.59 -18.87 -10.08
N GLU A 542 3.51 -19.80 -10.34
CA GLU A 542 4.50 -19.69 -11.41
C GLU A 542 3.87 -19.51 -12.80
N ARG A 543 2.83 -20.28 -13.12
CA ARG A 543 2.09 -20.14 -14.39
C ARG A 543 1.45 -18.76 -14.53
N PHE A 544 0.74 -18.28 -13.51
CA PHE A 544 0.09 -16.98 -13.58
C PHE A 544 1.08 -15.81 -13.53
N ASP A 545 2.20 -15.93 -12.82
CA ASP A 545 3.30 -14.95 -12.87
C ASP A 545 3.93 -14.89 -14.27
N SER A 546 4.13 -16.06 -14.89
CA SER A 546 4.71 -16.17 -16.24
C SER A 546 3.89 -15.48 -17.33
N ILE A 547 2.62 -15.15 -17.05
CA ILE A 547 1.71 -14.37 -17.91
C ILE A 547 1.25 -13.04 -17.26
N GLY A 548 1.86 -12.59 -16.15
CA GLY A 548 1.54 -11.31 -15.50
C GLY A 548 0.16 -11.21 -14.84
N TRP A 549 -0.53 -12.34 -14.64
CA TRP A 549 -1.90 -12.39 -14.09
C TRP A 549 -1.95 -12.66 -12.59
N TYR A 550 -0.86 -13.10 -11.98
CA TYR A 550 -0.82 -13.36 -10.54
C TYR A 550 -0.95 -12.05 -9.73
N GLY A 551 -1.88 -12.02 -8.77
CA GLY A 551 -2.19 -10.86 -7.91
C GLY A 551 -3.05 -9.77 -8.58
N THR A 552 -2.97 -9.62 -9.90
CA THR A 552 -3.77 -8.66 -10.69
C THR A 552 -5.13 -9.23 -11.11
N ARG A 553 -5.14 -10.47 -11.62
CA ARG A 553 -6.32 -11.18 -12.14
C ARG A 553 -6.66 -12.44 -11.35
N VAL A 554 -5.65 -13.20 -10.97
CA VAL A 554 -5.79 -14.49 -10.28
C VAL A 554 -4.90 -14.51 -9.03
N THR A 555 -5.45 -14.89 -7.88
CA THR A 555 -4.66 -15.14 -6.65
C THR A 555 -4.92 -16.55 -6.14
N ILE A 556 -3.86 -17.26 -5.80
CA ILE A 556 -3.89 -18.64 -5.32
C ILE A 556 -3.52 -18.65 -3.83
N PHE A 557 -4.46 -19.08 -2.99
CA PHE A 557 -4.30 -19.26 -1.56
C PHE A 557 -3.96 -20.72 -1.26
N ALA A 558 -2.93 -20.94 -0.44
CA ALA A 558 -2.64 -22.26 0.11
C ALA A 558 -3.58 -22.53 1.28
N GLY A 559 -4.20 -23.70 1.32
CA GLY A 559 -5.14 -24.11 2.36
C GLY A 559 -6.21 -25.06 1.84
N SER A 560 -6.96 -25.69 2.74
CA SER A 560 -8.09 -26.53 2.37
C SER A 560 -9.38 -25.71 2.29
N ALA A 561 -10.33 -26.14 1.45
CA ALA A 561 -11.55 -25.39 1.16
C ALA A 561 -12.44 -25.13 2.41
N ASP A 562 -12.40 -26.04 3.39
CA ASP A 562 -13.07 -25.99 4.70
C ASP A 562 -12.38 -25.05 5.70
N ARG A 563 -11.06 -24.83 5.56
CA ARG A 563 -10.23 -24.06 6.50
C ARG A 563 -9.47 -22.96 5.79
N THR A 564 -10.21 -21.96 5.32
CA THR A 564 -9.63 -20.73 4.76
C THR A 564 -9.86 -19.54 5.68
N GLY A 565 -8.92 -18.61 5.70
CA GLY A 565 -9.12 -17.29 6.31
C GLY A 565 -9.91 -16.32 5.44
N LEU A 566 -10.48 -16.75 4.30
CA LEU A 566 -11.18 -15.86 3.37
C LEU A 566 -12.44 -15.27 4.01
N SER A 567 -12.79 -14.05 3.58
CA SER A 567 -13.99 -13.34 4.05
C SER A 567 -15.26 -14.16 3.79
N ASN A 568 -16.28 -13.95 4.61
CA ASN A 568 -17.61 -14.48 4.32
C ASN A 568 -18.29 -13.58 3.26
N TYR A 569 -19.22 -14.16 2.50
CA TYR A 569 -20.11 -13.45 1.56
C TYR A 569 -19.40 -12.65 0.46
N PHE A 570 -18.17 -13.01 0.11
CA PHE A 570 -17.39 -12.23 -0.85
C PHE A 570 -17.61 -12.68 -2.30
N ALA A 571 -17.93 -13.95 -2.56
CA ALA A 571 -17.92 -14.52 -3.88
C ALA A 571 -19.26 -14.31 -4.60
N ASN A 572 -19.21 -13.71 -5.78
CA ASN A 572 -20.34 -13.66 -6.72
C ASN A 572 -20.58 -15.05 -7.32
N LEU A 573 -19.51 -15.82 -7.50
CA LEU A 573 -19.53 -17.17 -8.05
C LEU A 573 -18.58 -18.11 -7.27
N VAL A 574 -19.05 -19.30 -6.91
CA VAL A 574 -18.22 -20.38 -6.35
C VAL A 574 -18.28 -21.59 -7.27
N VAL A 575 -17.12 -22.11 -7.66
CA VAL A 575 -16.94 -23.27 -8.54
C VAL A 575 -15.83 -24.18 -8.02
N SER A 576 -15.63 -25.34 -8.61
CA SER A 576 -14.57 -26.27 -8.21
C SER A 576 -13.83 -26.85 -9.41
N ASP A 577 -12.51 -26.70 -9.46
CA ASP A 577 -11.66 -27.29 -10.51
C ASP A 577 -11.50 -28.79 -10.25
N SER A 578 -11.13 -29.17 -9.02
CA SER A 578 -11.07 -30.58 -8.58
C SER A 578 -12.34 -31.39 -8.85
N MET A 579 -13.52 -30.76 -8.82
CA MET A 579 -14.78 -31.44 -9.11
C MET A 579 -14.94 -31.78 -10.59
N LEU A 580 -14.41 -30.95 -11.50
CA LEU A 580 -14.39 -31.26 -12.94
C LEU A 580 -13.68 -32.57 -13.23
N LEU A 581 -12.74 -32.97 -12.36
CA LEU A 581 -11.94 -34.17 -12.51
C LEU A 581 -12.44 -35.36 -11.68
N THR A 582 -13.01 -35.09 -10.49
CA THR A 582 -13.33 -36.13 -9.51
C THR A 582 -14.83 -36.39 -9.36
N GLY A 583 -15.68 -35.46 -9.80
CA GLY A 583 -17.13 -35.50 -9.57
C GLY A 583 -17.56 -35.21 -8.13
N LYS A 584 -16.62 -34.82 -7.25
CA LYS A 584 -16.85 -34.62 -5.82
C LYS A 584 -16.50 -33.19 -5.38
N LEU A 585 -17.23 -32.70 -4.37
CA LEU A 585 -16.93 -31.43 -3.73
C LEU A 585 -15.70 -31.56 -2.81
N PRO A 586 -14.81 -30.55 -2.75
CA PRO A 586 -13.61 -30.58 -1.91
C PRO A 586 -13.87 -30.27 -0.43
N ALA A 587 -15.09 -29.87 -0.05
CA ALA A 587 -15.54 -29.63 1.32
C ALA A 587 -17.07 -29.81 1.41
N THR A 588 -17.63 -29.74 2.62
CA THR A 588 -19.08 -29.85 2.78
C THR A 588 -19.80 -28.64 2.19
N ALA A 589 -21.01 -28.85 1.66
CA ALA A 589 -21.80 -27.76 1.09
C ALA A 589 -22.01 -26.61 2.10
N VAL A 590 -22.28 -26.94 3.38
CA VAL A 590 -22.48 -25.95 4.45
C VAL A 590 -21.25 -25.06 4.65
N GLU A 591 -20.05 -25.63 4.66
CA GLU A 591 -18.80 -24.87 4.80
C GLU A 591 -18.57 -23.94 3.59
N LEU A 592 -18.89 -24.40 2.39
CA LEU A 592 -18.75 -23.63 1.15
C LEU A 592 -19.78 -22.49 1.05
N GLY A 593 -20.97 -22.67 1.64
CA GLY A 593 -22.05 -21.69 1.60
C GLY A 593 -21.71 -20.35 2.26
N ARG A 594 -20.73 -20.30 3.16
CA ARG A 594 -20.31 -19.04 3.78
C ARG A 594 -19.66 -18.07 2.78
N TYR A 595 -19.09 -18.56 1.67
CA TYR A 595 -18.38 -17.72 0.71
C TYR A 595 -19.32 -17.06 -0.31
N VAL A 596 -20.39 -17.75 -0.71
CA VAL A 596 -21.35 -17.24 -1.71
C VAL A 596 -22.06 -16.00 -1.15
N LYS A 597 -22.01 -14.87 -1.85
CA LYS A 597 -22.67 -13.66 -1.37
C LYS A 597 -24.20 -13.83 -1.33
N PRO A 598 -24.89 -13.24 -0.34
CA PRO A 598 -26.34 -13.10 -0.39
C PRO A 598 -26.81 -12.21 -1.54
N CYS A 599 -28.11 -12.25 -1.81
CA CYS A 599 -28.78 -11.47 -2.86
C CYS A 599 -28.15 -11.73 -4.24
N GLY A 600 -28.27 -12.97 -4.71
CA GLY A 600 -27.98 -13.36 -6.09
C GLY A 600 -26.62 -14.03 -6.35
N GLY A 601 -25.78 -14.23 -5.33
CA GLY A 601 -24.55 -15.00 -5.48
C GLY A 601 -24.83 -16.45 -5.89
N VAL A 602 -23.92 -17.05 -6.65
CA VAL A 602 -24.14 -18.34 -7.31
C VAL A 602 -23.08 -19.36 -6.90
N ALA A 603 -23.50 -20.60 -6.68
CA ALA A 603 -22.60 -21.76 -6.65
C ALA A 603 -22.93 -22.67 -7.83
N CYS A 604 -21.93 -23.03 -8.63
CA CYS A 604 -22.10 -23.83 -9.85
C CYS A 604 -21.12 -25.00 -9.84
N PHE A 605 -21.67 -26.22 -9.83
CA PHE A 605 -20.90 -27.44 -9.65
C PHE A 605 -21.38 -28.50 -10.64
N GLY A 606 -20.45 -29.10 -11.36
CA GLY A 606 -20.75 -30.04 -12.45
C GLY A 606 -19.50 -30.27 -13.28
N ALA A 607 -19.68 -30.84 -14.47
CA ALA A 607 -18.63 -30.98 -15.47
C ALA A 607 -19.24 -31.10 -16.87
N PRO A 608 -18.55 -30.66 -17.93
CA PRO A 608 -18.97 -30.92 -19.30
C PRO A 608 -19.10 -32.42 -19.59
N ARG A 609 -20.11 -32.80 -20.36
CA ARG A 609 -20.29 -34.18 -20.85
C ARG A 609 -19.25 -34.52 -21.92
N HIS A 610 -18.44 -35.55 -21.67
CA HIS A 610 -17.59 -36.19 -22.66
C HIS A 610 -17.33 -37.66 -22.27
N ASP A 611 -16.77 -38.44 -23.19
CA ASP A 611 -16.33 -39.82 -22.90
C ASP A 611 -15.25 -39.79 -21.82
N GLY A 612 -15.60 -40.29 -20.62
CA GLY A 612 -14.71 -40.28 -19.45
C GLY A 612 -14.99 -39.19 -18.41
N SER A 613 -16.05 -38.38 -18.56
CA SER A 613 -16.51 -37.46 -17.51
C SER A 613 -16.65 -38.18 -16.16
N PRO A 614 -16.24 -37.56 -15.04
CA PRO A 614 -16.43 -38.17 -13.74
C PRO A 614 -17.92 -38.31 -13.45
N LYS A 615 -18.29 -39.41 -12.78
CA LYS A 615 -19.66 -39.54 -12.25
C LYS A 615 -19.84 -38.53 -11.12
N LEU A 616 -20.80 -37.63 -11.29
CA LEU A 616 -21.20 -36.69 -10.25
C LEU A 616 -21.79 -37.46 -9.07
N ASP A 617 -21.55 -36.94 -7.86
CA ASP A 617 -22.19 -37.43 -6.66
C ASP A 617 -23.73 -37.33 -6.80
N GLU A 618 -24.42 -38.46 -6.67
CA GLU A 618 -25.89 -38.54 -6.73
C GLU A 618 -26.56 -37.64 -5.68
N GLN A 619 -25.85 -37.35 -4.57
CA GLN A 619 -26.32 -36.49 -3.50
C GLN A 619 -25.95 -35.01 -3.68
N LEU A 620 -25.32 -34.62 -4.79
CA LEU A 620 -24.87 -33.23 -4.99
C LEU A 620 -26.03 -32.23 -4.87
N HIS A 621 -27.14 -32.49 -5.55
CA HIS A 621 -28.32 -31.62 -5.51
C HIS A 621 -28.88 -31.50 -4.10
N GLN A 622 -28.99 -32.62 -3.38
CA GLN A 622 -29.45 -32.63 -1.99
C GLN A 622 -28.48 -31.90 -1.06
N SER A 623 -27.17 -32.04 -1.30
CA SER A 623 -26.12 -31.37 -0.54
C SER A 623 -26.17 -29.85 -0.76
N LEU A 624 -26.41 -29.39 -1.99
CA LEU A 624 -26.62 -27.97 -2.29
C LEU A 624 -27.92 -27.45 -1.67
N ALA A 625 -29.00 -28.23 -1.66
CA ALA A 625 -30.22 -27.88 -0.92
C ALA A 625 -29.95 -27.67 0.58
N ASN A 626 -29.01 -28.43 1.14
CA ASN A 626 -28.59 -28.28 2.54
C ASN A 626 -27.52 -27.20 2.76
N MET A 627 -26.99 -26.56 1.71
CA MET A 627 -25.95 -25.50 1.81
C MET A 627 -26.44 -24.30 2.61
N TYR A 628 -27.73 -23.97 2.48
CA TYR A 628 -28.41 -22.96 3.27
C TYR A 628 -29.62 -23.60 3.93
N LEU A 629 -29.68 -23.53 5.26
CA LEU A 629 -30.79 -24.08 6.05
C LEU A 629 -32.10 -23.27 5.89
N ARG A 630 -32.37 -22.63 4.73
CA ARG A 630 -33.48 -21.69 4.51
C ARG A 630 -34.11 -21.76 3.09
N ASP A 631 -35.38 -21.37 3.03
CA ASP A 631 -36.33 -21.64 1.94
C ASP A 631 -36.25 -20.73 0.69
N ASP A 632 -35.30 -19.80 0.60
CA ASP A 632 -35.27 -18.77 -0.46
C ASP A 632 -34.11 -18.89 -1.46
N ALA A 633 -33.33 -19.99 -1.41
CA ALA A 633 -32.35 -20.31 -2.43
C ALA A 633 -33.01 -21.03 -3.62
N GLU A 634 -32.68 -20.62 -4.84
CA GLU A 634 -33.12 -21.29 -6.06
C GLU A 634 -32.06 -22.33 -6.48
N ILE A 635 -32.48 -23.58 -6.70
CA ILE A 635 -31.60 -24.65 -7.16
C ILE A 635 -32.13 -25.19 -8.48
N LYS A 636 -31.26 -25.23 -9.50
CA LYS A 636 -31.56 -25.74 -10.83
C LYS A 636 -30.54 -26.80 -11.22
N ALA A 637 -31.03 -27.91 -11.76
CA ALA A 637 -30.24 -28.82 -12.56
C ALA A 637 -30.29 -28.33 -14.02
N VAL A 638 -29.14 -28.01 -14.60
CA VAL A 638 -29.00 -27.64 -16.02
C VAL A 638 -27.98 -28.58 -16.62
N ASP A 639 -28.43 -29.51 -17.46
CA ASP A 639 -27.61 -30.62 -17.96
C ASP A 639 -26.97 -31.42 -16.81
N ASP A 640 -25.63 -31.51 -16.77
CA ASP A 640 -24.86 -32.13 -15.67
C ASP A 640 -24.31 -31.08 -14.68
N TRP A 641 -24.94 -29.90 -14.61
CA TRP A 641 -24.59 -28.83 -13.68
C TRP A 641 -25.68 -28.63 -12.63
N ALA A 642 -25.26 -28.55 -11.38
CA ALA A 642 -26.08 -28.09 -10.27
C ALA A 642 -25.76 -26.62 -9.99
N VAL A 643 -26.76 -25.76 -10.18
CA VAL A 643 -26.65 -24.31 -10.02
C VAL A 643 -27.53 -23.86 -8.88
N LEU A 644 -26.92 -23.30 -7.84
CA LEU A 644 -27.61 -22.67 -6.72
C LEU A 644 -27.46 -21.16 -6.81
N ARG A 645 -28.57 -20.43 -6.75
CA ARG A 645 -28.61 -18.97 -6.59
C ARG A 645 -29.12 -18.61 -5.20
N ARG A 646 -28.31 -17.89 -4.43
CA ARG A 646 -28.59 -17.55 -3.03
C ARG A 646 -29.55 -16.37 -2.91
N GLY A 647 -30.59 -16.52 -2.09
CA GLY A 647 -31.55 -15.47 -1.73
C GLY A 647 -31.03 -14.45 -0.71
N LYS A 648 -31.98 -13.75 -0.05
CA LYS A 648 -31.69 -12.77 0.99
C LYS A 648 -31.29 -13.50 2.28
N LEU A 649 -30.48 -12.87 3.12
CA LEU A 649 -30.25 -13.41 4.47
C LEU A 649 -31.51 -13.16 5.31
N ALA A 650 -32.23 -14.20 5.72
CA ALA A 650 -33.41 -13.94 6.57
C ALA A 650 -33.05 -13.21 7.89
N GLY A 651 -33.94 -12.29 8.27
CA GLY A 651 -33.77 -11.36 9.38
C GLY A 651 -32.88 -10.14 9.07
N VAL A 652 -32.41 -9.97 7.83
CA VAL A 652 -31.76 -8.70 7.40
C VAL A 652 -32.82 -7.62 7.22
N GLY A 653 -32.53 -6.42 7.74
CA GLY A 653 -33.32 -5.22 7.49
C GLY A 653 -32.79 -4.41 6.31
N GLU A 654 -33.53 -3.38 5.92
CA GLU A 654 -33.13 -2.47 4.84
C GLU A 654 -32.95 -1.04 5.36
N TRP A 655 -32.10 -0.27 4.69
CA TRP A 655 -31.89 1.15 4.92
C TRP A 655 -32.18 1.91 3.62
N SER A 656 -33.46 1.98 3.26
CA SER A 656 -33.93 2.49 1.96
C SER A 656 -34.05 4.01 1.89
N HIS A 657 -33.99 4.71 3.02
CA HIS A 657 -34.13 6.16 3.12
C HIS A 657 -33.10 6.73 4.11
N GLN A 658 -32.94 8.06 4.15
CA GLN A 658 -32.00 8.76 5.03
C GLN A 658 -32.07 8.25 6.49
N TYR A 659 -33.28 8.00 6.99
CA TYR A 659 -33.55 7.59 8.37
C TYR A 659 -34.16 6.18 8.46
N GLY A 660 -33.63 5.23 7.70
CA GLY A 660 -34.00 3.82 7.77
C GLY A 660 -34.99 3.41 6.71
N ASN A 661 -36.27 3.78 6.88
CA ASN A 661 -37.35 3.34 6.00
C ASN A 661 -38.21 4.53 5.52
N VAL A 662 -39.26 4.23 4.75
CA VAL A 662 -40.18 5.23 4.19
C VAL A 662 -40.85 6.13 5.24
N ALA A 663 -40.93 5.68 6.50
CA ALA A 663 -41.45 6.48 7.61
C ALA A 663 -40.40 7.43 8.23
N ASN A 664 -39.13 7.33 7.84
CA ASN A 664 -38.00 8.14 8.34
C ASN A 664 -37.84 8.14 9.88
N THR A 665 -38.01 6.98 10.52
CA THR A 665 -38.05 6.87 11.99
C THR A 665 -36.72 6.49 12.66
N CYS A 666 -35.61 6.45 11.92
CA CYS A 666 -34.31 5.94 12.39
C CYS A 666 -34.37 4.49 12.91
N TYR A 667 -35.29 3.69 12.37
CA TYR A 667 -35.55 2.31 12.78
C TYR A 667 -35.14 1.34 11.66
N SER A 668 -34.54 0.21 12.04
CA SER A 668 -34.23 -0.90 11.15
C SER A 668 -34.86 -2.18 11.68
N GLU A 669 -35.41 -2.99 10.77
CA GLU A 669 -35.94 -4.33 11.04
C GLU A 669 -34.83 -5.41 11.03
N ASP A 670 -33.56 -5.01 11.15
CA ASP A 670 -32.45 -5.96 11.15
C ASP A 670 -32.35 -6.72 12.49
N HIS A 671 -32.60 -8.02 12.45
CA HIS A 671 -32.50 -8.95 13.57
C HIS A 671 -31.13 -9.66 13.64
N ARG A 672 -30.21 -9.35 12.73
CA ARG A 672 -28.88 -9.96 12.64
C ARG A 672 -27.80 -9.12 13.29
N VAL A 673 -28.01 -7.81 13.43
CA VAL A 673 -27.12 -6.94 14.21
C VAL A 673 -27.08 -7.44 15.65
N LYS A 674 -25.90 -7.92 16.05
CA LYS A 674 -25.59 -8.40 17.40
C LYS A 674 -24.35 -7.65 17.91
N GLY A 675 -24.04 -7.79 19.21
CA GLY A 675 -22.86 -7.15 19.80
C GLY A 675 -21.55 -7.55 19.10
N SER A 676 -20.60 -6.62 19.07
CA SER A 676 -19.31 -6.66 18.33
C SER A 676 -19.47 -6.66 16.81
N LEU A 677 -19.42 -5.46 16.20
CA LEU A 677 -19.37 -5.28 14.76
C LEU A 677 -17.91 -5.25 14.29
N GLY A 678 -17.68 -5.71 13.06
CA GLY A 678 -16.38 -5.63 12.39
C GLY A 678 -16.55 -5.27 10.92
N VAL A 679 -15.47 -4.81 10.31
CA VAL A 679 -15.40 -4.49 8.89
C VAL A 679 -15.56 -5.77 8.07
N LEU A 680 -16.52 -5.75 7.14
CA LEU A 680 -16.75 -6.81 6.15
C LEU A 680 -15.89 -6.57 4.89
N TRP A 681 -15.89 -5.32 4.41
CA TRP A 681 -15.04 -4.82 3.33
C TRP A 681 -14.91 -3.30 3.46
N TYR A 682 -13.89 -2.72 2.82
CA TYR A 682 -13.75 -1.27 2.68
C TYR A 682 -13.11 -0.92 1.33
N GLY A 683 -13.44 0.24 0.76
CA GLY A 683 -12.83 0.68 -0.49
C GLY A 683 -13.43 1.96 -1.07
N ASP A 684 -13.48 2.03 -2.40
CA ASP A 684 -13.99 3.18 -3.16
C ASP A 684 -15.48 3.45 -2.85
N PRO A 685 -16.03 4.66 -3.04
CA PRO A 685 -15.55 5.78 -3.87
C PRO A 685 -14.42 6.61 -3.28
N GLY A 686 -13.96 6.31 -2.06
CA GLY A 686 -12.82 6.98 -1.44
C GLY A 686 -13.01 8.49 -1.22
N PRO A 687 -12.02 9.18 -0.63
CA PRO A 687 -12.16 10.58 -0.24
C PRO A 687 -12.28 11.55 -1.44
N ASN A 688 -11.80 11.17 -2.63
CA ASN A 688 -11.86 12.02 -3.81
C ASN A 688 -13.31 12.23 -4.27
N LYS A 689 -14.10 11.15 -4.31
CA LYS A 689 -15.46 11.21 -4.87
C LYS A 689 -16.57 11.34 -3.82
N MET A 690 -16.27 11.13 -2.54
CA MET A 690 -17.22 11.30 -1.43
C MET A 690 -17.46 12.76 -1.09
N ILE A 691 -18.70 13.13 -0.75
CA ILE A 691 -19.12 14.48 -0.29
C ILE A 691 -18.45 14.85 1.05
N ASN A 692 -18.13 16.13 1.26
CA ASN A 692 -17.55 16.58 2.51
C ASN A 692 -18.62 16.48 3.61
N ARG A 693 -18.28 15.91 4.78
CA ARG A 693 -19.24 15.80 5.90
C ARG A 693 -19.88 17.14 6.31
N HIS A 694 -19.17 18.26 6.10
CA HIS A 694 -19.65 19.60 6.45
C HIS A 694 -20.64 20.16 5.42
N GLU A 695 -20.81 19.50 4.27
CA GLU A 695 -21.80 19.81 3.24
C GLU A 695 -23.12 19.05 3.45
N ALA A 696 -23.31 18.39 4.60
CA ALA A 696 -24.49 17.60 4.96
C ALA A 696 -24.81 16.52 3.91
N ALA A 697 -23.83 15.66 3.61
CA ALA A 697 -23.99 14.55 2.68
C ALA A 697 -25.20 13.64 3.02
N SER A 698 -25.90 13.17 1.98
CA SER A 698 -26.90 12.11 2.14
C SER A 698 -26.27 10.84 2.72
N ALA A 699 -26.96 10.18 3.64
CA ALA A 699 -26.54 8.90 4.18
C ALA A 699 -26.61 7.84 3.07
N PRO A 700 -25.64 6.91 2.99
CA PRO A 700 -25.73 5.81 2.06
C PRO A 700 -26.99 4.97 2.28
N LEU A 701 -27.58 4.49 1.20
CA LEU A 701 -28.73 3.58 1.24
C LEU A 701 -28.27 2.14 1.05
N SER A 702 -28.95 1.18 1.66
CA SER A 702 -28.68 -0.25 1.49
C SER A 702 -29.96 -1.07 1.43
N THR A 703 -30.27 -1.64 0.27
CA THR A 703 -31.45 -2.50 0.06
C THR A 703 -31.11 -3.59 -0.97
N ASN A 704 -31.72 -4.77 -0.83
CA ASN A 704 -31.51 -5.93 -1.70
C ASN A 704 -30.05 -6.29 -2.03
N GLY A 705 -29.13 -6.12 -1.08
CA GLY A 705 -27.70 -6.38 -1.29
C GLY A 705 -26.98 -5.36 -2.16
N ARG A 706 -27.59 -4.20 -2.42
CA ARG A 706 -26.97 -3.05 -3.08
C ARG A 706 -26.74 -1.93 -2.08
N PHE A 707 -25.63 -1.23 -2.24
CA PHE A 707 -25.20 -0.09 -1.43
C PHE A 707 -25.05 1.13 -2.33
N PHE A 708 -25.80 2.19 -2.03
CA PHE A 708 -25.86 3.40 -2.86
C PHE A 708 -25.21 4.58 -2.15
N THR A 709 -24.34 5.29 -2.84
CA THR A 709 -23.65 6.47 -2.30
C THR A 709 -23.79 7.66 -3.23
N GLN A 710 -24.15 8.82 -2.69
CA GLN A 710 -24.08 10.10 -3.39
C GLN A 710 -22.63 10.60 -3.40
N GLY A 711 -22.11 10.88 -4.58
CA GLY A 711 -20.90 11.68 -4.80
C GLY A 711 -21.24 13.13 -5.10
N VAL A 712 -20.22 13.92 -5.45
CA VAL A 712 -20.41 15.34 -5.80
C VAL A 712 -21.31 15.52 -7.03
N ASP A 713 -21.01 14.81 -8.11
CA ASP A 713 -21.74 14.93 -9.38
C ASP A 713 -22.32 13.60 -9.87
N SER A 714 -22.58 12.67 -8.96
CA SER A 714 -22.98 11.30 -9.32
C SER A 714 -23.63 10.55 -8.17
N VAL A 715 -24.34 9.50 -8.52
CA VAL A 715 -24.79 8.45 -7.59
C VAL A 715 -24.21 7.12 -8.05
N ARG A 716 -23.70 6.34 -7.10
CA ARG A 716 -23.00 5.07 -7.38
C ARG A 716 -23.64 3.93 -6.65
N ALA A 717 -23.62 2.75 -7.27
CA ALA A 717 -24.08 1.51 -6.67
C ALA A 717 -22.93 0.50 -6.56
N TYR A 718 -22.86 -0.13 -5.40
CA TYR A 718 -21.92 -1.19 -5.07
C TYR A 718 -22.69 -2.41 -4.55
N ASP A 719 -22.08 -3.58 -4.64
CA ASP A 719 -22.54 -4.74 -3.91
C ASP A 719 -22.29 -4.54 -2.40
N ALA A 720 -23.33 -4.65 -1.59
CA ALA A 720 -23.26 -4.38 -0.16
C ALA A 720 -22.39 -5.38 0.63
N TYR A 721 -22.15 -6.58 0.10
CA TYR A 721 -21.43 -7.64 0.80
C TYR A 721 -19.94 -7.70 0.46
N ASN A 722 -19.55 -7.24 -0.73
CA ASN A 722 -18.17 -7.38 -1.19
C ASN A 722 -17.58 -6.12 -1.86
N GLY A 723 -18.36 -5.04 -1.98
CA GLY A 723 -17.91 -3.77 -2.53
C GLY A 723 -17.68 -3.77 -4.04
N THR A 724 -18.15 -4.79 -4.77
CA THR A 724 -18.07 -4.82 -6.23
C THR A 724 -18.82 -3.62 -6.80
N PHE A 725 -18.14 -2.79 -7.60
CA PHE A 725 -18.77 -1.69 -8.30
C PHE A 725 -19.78 -2.22 -9.33
N LEU A 726 -20.99 -1.68 -9.30
CA LEU A 726 -22.08 -2.10 -10.19
C LEU A 726 -22.30 -1.08 -11.31
N TRP A 727 -22.48 0.19 -10.95
CA TRP A 727 -22.66 1.29 -11.90
C TRP A 727 -22.51 2.67 -11.24
N GLU A 728 -22.33 3.68 -12.07
CA GLU A 728 -22.34 5.10 -11.70
C GLU A 728 -23.31 5.84 -12.64
N TYR A 729 -24.19 6.64 -12.06
CA TYR A 729 -25.07 7.55 -12.78
C TYR A 729 -24.60 8.98 -12.54
N MET A 730 -24.19 9.67 -13.60
CA MET A 730 -23.79 11.07 -13.52
C MET A 730 -25.01 11.95 -13.26
N ASN A 731 -24.94 12.76 -12.20
CA ASN A 731 -25.94 13.72 -11.81
C ASN A 731 -25.25 15.04 -11.40
N PRO A 732 -24.79 15.85 -12.38
CA PRO A 732 -24.06 17.08 -12.09
C PRO A 732 -24.90 18.06 -11.27
N GLY A 733 -24.32 18.61 -10.19
CA GLY A 733 -25.06 19.50 -9.29
C GLY A 733 -26.08 18.78 -8.39
N ALA A 734 -25.92 17.46 -8.18
CA ALA A 734 -26.74 16.70 -7.24
C ALA A 734 -26.65 17.24 -5.80
N ILE A 735 -25.49 17.79 -5.41
CA ILE A 735 -25.36 18.43 -4.10
C ILE A 735 -26.08 19.78 -4.11
N ARG A 736 -26.98 19.96 -3.15
CA ARG A 736 -27.59 21.26 -2.84
C ARG A 736 -26.80 22.02 -1.78
N THR A 737 -25.56 22.41 -2.10
CA THR A 737 -24.74 23.25 -1.24
C THR A 737 -25.41 24.62 -1.06
N GLY A 738 -25.77 25.02 0.15
CA GLY A 738 -26.43 26.31 0.37
C GLY A 738 -27.73 26.28 1.16
N VAL A 739 -28.33 25.10 1.37
CA VAL A 739 -29.49 24.95 2.29
C VAL A 739 -29.01 24.93 3.74
N PHE A 740 -28.20 25.92 4.13
CA PHE A 740 -27.44 25.98 5.39
C PHE A 740 -28.29 26.09 6.66
N ASN A 741 -29.61 26.24 6.54
CA ASN A 741 -30.52 26.30 7.68
C ASN A 741 -31.42 25.06 7.86
N ASN A 742 -31.38 24.07 6.95
CA ASN A 742 -32.07 22.80 7.16
C ASN A 742 -31.03 21.67 7.20
N ASN A 743 -30.97 20.98 8.34
CA ASN A 743 -30.00 19.92 8.65
C ASN A 743 -30.12 18.64 7.78
N GLU A 744 -30.91 18.64 6.70
CA GLU A 744 -31.36 17.42 6.02
C GLU A 744 -31.59 17.67 4.52
N THR A 745 -30.72 17.14 3.66
CA THR A 745 -30.72 17.40 2.20
C THR A 745 -30.80 16.13 1.36
N SER A 746 -31.06 14.97 1.98
CA SER A 746 -31.14 13.71 1.23
C SER A 746 -32.30 13.72 0.24
N ASN A 747 -31.97 13.49 -1.02
CA ASN A 747 -32.90 13.32 -2.13
C ASN A 747 -32.97 11.86 -2.61
N LEU A 748 -32.42 10.93 -1.84
CA LEU A 748 -32.34 9.52 -2.22
C LEU A 748 -33.40 8.68 -1.49
N ALA A 749 -34.05 7.81 -2.25
CA ALA A 749 -34.85 6.71 -1.72
C ALA A 749 -34.64 5.47 -2.59
N ALA A 750 -34.70 4.27 -2.02
CA ALA A 750 -34.50 3.02 -2.76
C ALA A 750 -35.60 1.99 -2.47
N SER A 751 -35.92 1.18 -3.46
CA SER A 751 -36.66 -0.08 -3.32
C SER A 751 -35.73 -1.25 -3.66
N ASP A 752 -36.26 -2.47 -3.60
CA ASP A 752 -35.52 -3.68 -3.99
C ASP A 752 -35.00 -3.66 -5.44
N ASP A 753 -35.67 -2.89 -6.30
CA ASP A 753 -35.52 -2.88 -7.75
C ASP A 753 -35.20 -1.50 -8.36
N ALA A 754 -35.37 -0.41 -7.61
CA ALA A 754 -35.17 0.94 -8.12
C ALA A 754 -34.47 1.87 -7.12
N LEU A 755 -33.78 2.87 -7.65
CA LEU A 755 -33.26 4.02 -6.91
C LEU A 755 -33.94 5.29 -7.44
N PHE A 756 -34.44 6.10 -6.52
CA PHE A 756 -35.06 7.40 -6.77
C PHE A 756 -34.08 8.48 -6.30
N VAL A 757 -33.82 9.48 -7.16
CA VAL A 757 -32.81 10.55 -6.97
C VAL A 757 -33.41 11.91 -7.24
#